data_AF-A0A812IDE9-F1
#
_entry.id   AF-A0A812IDE9-F1
#
_cell.length_a   1.000
_cell.length_b   1.000
_cell.length_c   1.000
_cell.angle_alpha   90.00
_cell.angle_beta   90.00
_cell.angle_gamma   90.00
#
_symmetry.space_group_name_H-M   'P 1'
#
loop_
_entity.id
_entity.type
_entity.pdbx_description
1 polymer ?
#
loop_
_entity_poly.entity_id
_entity_poly.type
_entity_poly.pdbx_seq_one_letter_code
_entity_poly.pdbx_strand_id
1 'polypeptide(L)'
;MPVGRSRSRQTQLGAATLVGASTLLVGRRRQRLRRLSRRVFDRFRQDAITAIYSAQEEALRRSHGVVSTELIIFGIFSEEQKGANLIAKTALVRKGVTREALKRFIATSPKPVSDASGSGSLPFSENARLLFDTANEGTVGNTEVGCEQLLLALGDDRLAQSGGAKMLAGLGLSGSALREAVSEAASAPRAGAQRERQLAAVGADESSGESDMTLDEVATDLTQMALDGLLDPVVGRQEEMDRIIQILLRKRKNNACLVGPPGVGKTAVVEGLAIRIAEGKVPNRLKGKQVYSLDLGQLVAGTKYRGEFEDRLKKVINEVTSDERDVCLFIDEIHQIVGAGAAGADSSMDAANLLKPSLARGELQVIGATTADEYTKHIEKDAALERRFQRVNCEEPKVAESIEVLEGLRPAYEAHHGVLLTPEALQAAVRLSDRYVNDRFLPDKAVDLIDEASSLAQWRIEMELEEANNQVDPGELSKPLVTAQDVATVLAKWSGIPVERLSEGESDRLMRLEETLEQRIIGQSPAVSALSRAVRRARSGLAGSSRPTASFFFAGPTGVGKTELCRVLAEEYYADLKAMVRLDMSEFSEPHSVSRLIGAPPGYVGYDDPRSGQLTEAVRRRPYSVVVLDEIEKAHSEVLNLLLQVLEDGRLTDGKGRTVSFSNSIIVMTSNVGSQEILQQASGVGTYDQLRAAVQRQLQQKFRPEFLNRIDELLIFRALSEKEFKQIVRLVLGNARKRATLAFEEAALQSGRPAEALELSWTAEVEEIVLASGSNAVYGARPLRRAVQRIFEDPVAEFLVSGALSQGGTATVDVDGGDVVIRYRGETLRPACAATVTTEALVIPRTQEVKKNNKVPSAVAVFRAQLLSAFHATQQGEAKLAPAAIQFS
;
A
#
# COMPACT_ATOMS: atom_id res chain seq x y z
N MET A 1 25.81 -60.15 -29.39
CA MET A 1 26.84 -60.97 -28.69
C MET A 1 28.11 -60.13 -28.59
N PRO A 2 28.95 -60.29 -27.55
CA PRO A 2 28.93 -61.30 -26.47
C PRO A 2 28.25 -60.73 -25.20
N VAL A 3 27.46 -61.45 -24.39
CA VAL A 3 27.52 -62.79 -23.76
C VAL A 3 28.28 -62.81 -22.43
N GLY A 4 27.53 -63.15 -21.38
CA GLY A 4 27.99 -63.66 -20.08
C GLY A 4 26.89 -63.51 -19.01
N ARG A 5 25.87 -64.40 -18.98
CA ARG A 5 25.71 -65.56 -18.05
C ARG A 5 25.72 -65.14 -16.56
N SER A 6 24.83 -65.58 -15.66
CA SER A 6 23.87 -66.68 -15.62
C SER A 6 22.96 -66.57 -14.39
N ARG A 7 21.73 -67.10 -14.51
CA ARG A 7 20.81 -67.46 -13.43
C ARG A 7 21.46 -68.44 -12.43
N SER A 8 21.12 -68.36 -11.13
CA SER A 8 20.18 -69.30 -10.46
C SER A 8 20.34 -69.36 -8.92
N ARG A 9 19.20 -69.20 -8.22
CA ARG A 9 18.66 -69.98 -7.08
C ARG A 9 19.47 -70.06 -5.77
N GLN A 10 18.89 -69.48 -4.70
CA GLN A 10 18.20 -70.18 -3.58
C GLN A 10 19.15 -71.09 -2.80
N THR A 11 19.50 -70.77 -1.55
CA THR A 11 18.86 -71.22 -0.28
C THR A 11 19.77 -70.68 0.85
N GLN A 12 19.42 -70.39 2.12
CA GLN A 12 18.49 -71.00 3.07
C GLN A 12 18.45 -70.11 4.36
N LEU A 13 17.27 -70.04 5.00
CA LEU A 13 16.92 -69.81 6.43
C LEU A 13 17.74 -68.82 7.31
N GLY A 14 17.14 -67.97 8.15
CA GLY A 14 15.76 -67.89 8.61
C GLY A 14 15.52 -66.78 9.66
N ALA A 15 14.23 -66.57 9.93
CA ALA A 15 13.61 -66.07 11.15
C ALA A 15 14.21 -64.83 11.87
N ALA A 16 13.77 -63.63 11.48
CA ALA A 16 13.32 -62.59 12.42
C ALA A 16 12.57 -61.49 11.66
N THR A 17 11.55 -60.89 12.30
CA THR A 17 10.73 -59.72 11.90
C THR A 17 9.54 -59.93 10.94
N LEU A 18 8.45 -60.49 11.49
CA LEU A 18 7.09 -60.39 10.96
C LEU A 18 6.15 -59.61 11.90
N VAL A 19 6.69 -58.60 12.62
CA VAL A 19 5.91 -57.71 13.51
C VAL A 19 5.86 -56.25 13.01
N GLY A 20 6.64 -55.88 11.99
CA GLY A 20 6.76 -54.48 11.54
C GLY A 20 5.87 -54.04 10.38
N ALA A 21 5.32 -54.95 9.57
CA ALA A 21 4.72 -54.59 8.28
C ALA A 21 3.21 -54.22 8.37
N SER A 22 2.47 -54.74 9.35
CA SER A 22 1.03 -54.48 9.47
C SER A 22 0.72 -53.10 10.06
N THR A 23 1.60 -52.54 10.90
CA THR A 23 1.40 -51.24 11.55
C THR A 23 1.66 -50.05 10.61
N LEU A 24 2.59 -50.21 9.65
CA LEU A 24 2.95 -49.17 8.68
C LEU A 24 1.93 -49.03 7.53
N LEU A 25 1.26 -50.11 7.15
CA LEU A 25 0.21 -50.10 6.13
C LEU A 25 -1.11 -49.48 6.64
N VAL A 26 -1.40 -49.60 7.94
CA VAL A 26 -2.54 -48.95 8.59
C VAL A 26 -2.31 -47.43 8.74
N GLY A 27 -1.08 -47.01 9.07
CA GLY A 27 -0.73 -45.58 9.18
C GLY A 27 -0.80 -44.82 7.86
N ARG A 28 -0.33 -45.41 6.75
CA ARG A 28 -0.36 -44.76 5.42
C ARG A 28 -1.75 -44.73 4.78
N ARG A 29 -2.62 -45.71 5.04
CA ARG A 29 -4.04 -45.64 4.64
C ARG A 29 -4.81 -44.57 5.44
N ARG A 30 -4.54 -44.45 6.75
CA ARG A 30 -5.11 -43.40 7.63
C ARG A 30 -4.73 -41.98 7.19
N GLN A 31 -3.50 -41.74 6.76
CA GLN A 31 -3.08 -40.42 6.24
C GLN A 31 -3.67 -40.07 4.87
N ARG A 32 -3.87 -41.05 3.98
CA ARG A 32 -4.45 -40.82 2.64
C ARG A 32 -5.95 -40.55 2.69
N LEU A 33 -6.69 -41.24 3.57
CA LEU A 33 -8.12 -41.00 3.78
C LEU A 33 -8.37 -39.68 4.54
N ARG A 34 -7.47 -39.25 5.44
CA ARG A 34 -7.54 -37.92 6.10
C ARG A 34 -7.51 -36.73 5.11
N ARG A 35 -6.96 -36.90 3.92
CA ARG A 35 -6.90 -35.83 2.89
C ARG A 35 -8.15 -35.76 2.01
N LEU A 36 -8.87 -36.87 1.83
CA LEU A 36 -10.00 -36.95 0.88
C LEU A 36 -11.34 -36.50 1.49
N SER A 37 -11.51 -36.54 2.81
CA SER A 37 -12.75 -36.13 3.47
C SER A 37 -12.76 -34.67 3.96
N ARG A 38 -11.69 -33.88 3.72
CA ARG A 38 -11.61 -32.50 4.26
C ARG A 38 -12.67 -31.58 3.66
N ARG A 39 -12.95 -31.69 2.36
CA ARG A 39 -13.89 -30.82 1.61
C ARG A 39 -15.35 -30.81 2.10
N VAL A 40 -15.81 -31.83 2.84
CA VAL A 40 -17.20 -31.90 3.34
C VAL A 40 -17.31 -31.40 4.78
N PHE A 41 -16.19 -31.29 5.50
CA PHE A 41 -16.14 -30.98 6.93
C PHE A 41 -15.27 -29.75 7.23
N ASP A 42 -15.06 -28.85 6.27
CA ASP A 42 -14.19 -27.67 6.43
C ASP A 42 -14.67 -26.70 7.52
N ARG A 43 -15.97 -26.73 7.88
CA ARG A 43 -16.54 -25.97 9.01
C ARG A 43 -16.57 -26.75 10.33
N PHE A 44 -16.02 -27.96 10.40
CA PHE A 44 -16.06 -28.79 11.62
C PHE A 44 -14.75 -28.70 12.38
N ARG A 45 -14.86 -28.58 13.71
CA ARG A 45 -13.74 -28.58 14.63
C ARG A 45 -13.10 -29.97 14.69
N GLN A 46 -11.80 -30.01 15.00
CA GLN A 46 -11.00 -31.25 14.98
C GLN A 46 -11.54 -32.36 15.90
N ASP A 47 -12.27 -32.03 16.96
CA ASP A 47 -12.96 -32.97 17.85
C ASP A 47 -14.11 -33.70 17.15
N ALA A 48 -15.00 -32.97 16.47
CA ALA A 48 -16.10 -33.52 15.69
C ALA A 48 -15.60 -34.41 14.54
N ILE A 49 -14.58 -33.94 13.81
CA ILE A 49 -13.94 -34.71 12.73
C ILE A 49 -13.42 -36.06 13.26
N THR A 50 -12.73 -36.04 14.41
CA THR A 50 -12.16 -37.26 15.00
C THR A 50 -13.25 -38.21 15.52
N ALA A 51 -14.35 -37.68 16.08
CA ALA A 51 -15.51 -38.47 16.48
C ALA A 51 -16.16 -39.16 15.27
N ILE A 52 -16.33 -38.45 14.15
CA ILE A 52 -16.88 -38.99 12.90
C ILE A 52 -15.98 -40.10 12.33
N TYR A 53 -14.65 -39.91 12.33
CA TYR A 53 -13.72 -40.97 11.92
C TYR A 53 -13.78 -42.19 12.85
N SER A 54 -13.88 -41.96 14.16
CA SER A 54 -14.04 -43.05 15.13
C SER A 54 -15.34 -43.83 14.88
N ALA A 55 -16.42 -43.14 14.49
CA ALA A 55 -17.68 -43.76 14.08
C ALA A 55 -17.53 -44.60 12.80
N GLN A 56 -16.78 -44.11 11.80
CA GLN A 56 -16.46 -44.85 10.57
C GLN A 56 -15.64 -46.12 10.85
N GLU A 57 -14.63 -46.03 11.72
CA GLU A 57 -13.82 -47.20 12.11
C GLU A 57 -14.66 -48.24 12.85
N GLU A 58 -15.56 -47.83 13.75
CA GLU A 58 -16.45 -48.76 14.46
C GLU A 58 -17.48 -49.39 13.51
N ALA A 59 -18.00 -48.63 12.55
CA ALA A 59 -18.89 -49.14 11.49
C ALA A 59 -18.20 -50.25 10.67
N LEU A 60 -16.94 -50.01 10.26
CA LEU A 60 -16.11 -51.01 9.56
C LEU A 60 -15.86 -52.25 10.41
N ARG A 61 -15.49 -52.09 11.70
CA ARG A 61 -15.23 -53.21 12.62
C ARG A 61 -16.44 -54.11 12.82
N ARG A 62 -17.65 -53.56 12.79
CA ARG A 62 -18.90 -54.28 13.03
C ARG A 62 -19.62 -54.73 11.74
N SER A 63 -19.01 -54.45 10.59
CA SER A 63 -19.60 -54.68 9.26
C SER A 63 -20.95 -53.98 9.08
N HIS A 64 -21.10 -52.76 9.60
CA HIS A 64 -22.20 -51.89 9.22
C HIS A 64 -21.87 -51.28 7.86
N GLY A 65 -22.78 -51.43 6.90
CA GLY A 65 -22.58 -50.92 5.54
C GLY A 65 -22.67 -49.39 5.41
N VAL A 66 -23.12 -48.70 6.47
CA VAL A 66 -23.40 -47.27 6.49
C VAL A 66 -23.07 -46.71 7.89
N VAL A 67 -22.61 -45.46 7.97
CA VAL A 67 -22.42 -44.73 9.23
C VAL A 67 -23.73 -44.05 9.65
N SER A 68 -24.31 -44.51 10.76
CA SER A 68 -25.56 -43.99 11.34
C SER A 68 -25.34 -43.00 12.48
N THR A 69 -26.39 -42.28 12.90
CA THR A 69 -26.30 -41.26 13.96
C THR A 69 -25.91 -41.84 15.33
N GLU A 70 -26.34 -43.06 15.66
CA GLU A 70 -25.93 -43.78 16.89
C GLU A 70 -24.43 -44.12 16.92
N LEU A 71 -23.82 -44.37 15.76
CA LEU A 71 -22.38 -44.62 15.65
C LEU A 71 -21.58 -43.32 15.81
N ILE A 72 -22.14 -42.18 15.39
CA ILE A 72 -21.55 -40.85 15.61
C ILE A 72 -21.51 -40.53 17.11
N ILE A 73 -22.59 -40.80 17.84
CA ILE A 73 -22.61 -40.68 19.32
C ILE A 73 -21.53 -41.60 19.94
N PHE A 74 -21.31 -42.79 19.38
CA PHE A 74 -20.24 -43.69 19.85
C PHE A 74 -18.84 -43.13 19.58
N GLY A 75 -18.67 -42.45 18.45
CA GLY A 75 -17.45 -41.72 18.11
C GLY A 75 -17.08 -40.65 19.15
N ILE A 76 -18.07 -39.96 19.72
CA ILE A 76 -17.86 -38.94 20.77
C ILE A 76 -17.20 -39.55 22.02
N PHE A 77 -17.46 -40.83 22.32
CA PHE A 77 -16.87 -41.56 23.44
C PHE A 77 -15.47 -42.13 23.18
N SER A 78 -14.85 -41.85 22.03
CA SER A 78 -13.52 -42.36 21.69
C SER A 78 -12.44 -41.89 22.68
N GLU A 79 -11.49 -42.78 23.00
CA GLU A 79 -10.37 -42.54 23.92
C GLU A 79 -9.18 -41.83 23.26
N GLU A 80 -9.16 -41.70 21.93
CA GLU A 80 -8.07 -41.05 21.19
C GLU A 80 -8.00 -39.52 21.39
N GLN A 81 -9.00 -38.93 22.04
CA GLN A 81 -9.07 -37.50 22.32
C GLN A 81 -8.78 -37.22 23.80
N LYS A 82 -7.54 -36.80 24.10
CA LYS A 82 -7.20 -36.24 25.42
C LYS A 82 -7.71 -34.80 25.49
N GLY A 83 -8.96 -34.61 25.90
CA GLY A 83 -9.48 -33.32 26.43
C GLY A 83 -10.39 -32.47 25.53
N ALA A 84 -10.44 -32.67 24.22
CA ALA A 84 -11.16 -31.75 23.30
C ALA A 84 -12.70 -31.95 23.25
N ASN A 85 -13.17 -33.18 23.42
CA ASN A 85 -14.58 -33.60 23.43
C ASN A 85 -15.19 -33.68 24.85
N LEU A 86 -14.55 -33.02 25.84
CA LEU A 86 -14.89 -33.15 27.26
C LEU A 86 -16.32 -32.70 27.57
N ILE A 87 -16.83 -31.64 26.92
CA ILE A 87 -18.17 -31.09 27.17
C ILE A 87 -19.25 -32.09 26.73
N ALA A 88 -19.20 -32.51 25.46
CA ALA A 88 -20.12 -33.49 24.88
C ALA A 88 -20.11 -34.82 25.65
N LYS A 89 -18.92 -35.32 25.99
CA LYS A 89 -18.76 -36.55 26.77
C LYS A 89 -19.28 -36.40 28.21
N THR A 90 -19.00 -35.29 28.87
CA THR A 90 -19.47 -35.04 30.25
C THR A 90 -20.99 -34.88 30.30
N ALA A 91 -21.59 -34.20 29.32
CA ALA A 91 -23.04 -34.06 29.19
C ALA A 91 -23.74 -35.42 29.09
N LEU A 92 -23.22 -36.33 28.26
CA LEU A 92 -23.76 -37.68 28.09
C LEU A 92 -23.54 -38.56 29.33
N VAL A 93 -22.34 -38.54 29.92
CA VAL A 93 -22.01 -39.36 31.11
C VAL A 93 -22.85 -38.96 32.33
N ARG A 94 -23.01 -37.66 32.59
CA ARG A 94 -23.82 -37.15 33.72
C ARG A 94 -25.27 -37.59 33.65
N LYS A 95 -25.81 -37.78 32.44
CA LYS A 95 -27.18 -38.24 32.21
C LYS A 95 -27.28 -39.76 32.06
N GLY A 96 -26.24 -40.51 32.45
CA GLY A 96 -26.26 -41.97 32.51
C GLY A 96 -25.98 -42.69 31.18
N VAL A 97 -25.60 -41.97 30.13
CA VAL A 97 -25.21 -42.57 28.85
C VAL A 97 -23.79 -43.11 28.99
N THR A 98 -23.67 -44.44 29.10
CA THR A 98 -22.38 -45.11 29.13
C THR A 98 -22.05 -45.73 27.77
N ARG A 99 -20.74 -45.86 27.49
CA ARG A 99 -20.26 -46.53 26.28
C ARG A 99 -20.81 -47.96 26.15
N GLU A 100 -21.09 -48.64 27.27
CA GLU A 100 -21.66 -49.98 27.31
C GLU A 100 -23.15 -50.04 26.93
N ALA A 101 -23.94 -49.06 27.38
CA ALA A 101 -25.33 -48.91 26.96
C ALA A 101 -25.43 -48.67 25.45
N LEU A 102 -24.52 -47.84 24.92
CA LEU A 102 -24.41 -47.53 23.50
C LEU A 102 -24.02 -48.77 22.68
N LYS A 103 -23.06 -49.58 23.16
CA LYS A 103 -22.68 -50.85 22.52
C LYS A 103 -23.84 -51.83 22.46
N ARG A 104 -24.67 -51.92 23.52
CA ARG A 104 -25.86 -52.76 23.57
C ARG A 104 -26.91 -52.30 22.57
N PHE A 105 -27.22 -51.00 22.54
CA PHE A 105 -28.20 -50.43 21.62
C PHE A 105 -27.83 -50.67 20.16
N ILE A 106 -26.57 -50.38 19.78
CA ILE A 106 -26.05 -50.60 18.42
C ILE A 106 -26.08 -52.09 18.03
N ALA A 107 -25.90 -53.01 18.99
CA ALA A 107 -25.98 -54.45 18.73
C ALA A 107 -27.42 -54.94 18.45
N THR A 108 -28.42 -54.28 19.05
CA THR A 108 -29.85 -54.55 18.82
C THR A 108 -30.43 -53.81 17.62
N SER A 109 -29.76 -52.77 17.11
CA SER A 109 -30.22 -52.05 15.92
C SER A 109 -30.05 -52.88 14.64
N PRO A 110 -31.00 -52.84 13.70
CA PRO A 110 -30.89 -53.57 12.45
C PRO A 110 -29.66 -53.12 11.67
N LYS A 111 -28.86 -54.07 11.17
CA LYS A 111 -27.71 -53.76 10.30
C LYS A 111 -28.22 -53.42 8.91
N PRO A 112 -28.15 -52.16 8.43
CA PRO A 112 -28.47 -51.87 7.04
C PRO A 112 -27.42 -52.56 6.16
N VAL A 113 -27.90 -53.44 5.27
CA VAL A 113 -27.07 -54.08 4.25
C VAL A 113 -26.76 -53.01 3.19
N SER A 114 -25.48 -52.78 2.90
CA SER A 114 -25.08 -51.96 1.75
C SER A 114 -24.16 -52.77 0.83
N ASP A 115 -24.48 -52.73 -0.47
CA ASP A 115 -23.71 -53.36 -1.54
C ASP A 115 -22.58 -52.44 -2.04
N ALA A 116 -21.82 -51.83 -1.12
CA ALA A 116 -20.75 -50.91 -1.47
C ALA A 116 -19.37 -51.59 -1.44
N SER A 117 -19.08 -52.39 -2.46
CA SER A 117 -17.73 -52.83 -2.80
C SER A 117 -17.04 -51.77 -3.68
N GLY A 118 -16.09 -50.99 -3.15
CA GLY A 118 -15.17 -50.27 -4.04
C GLY A 118 -14.40 -49.05 -3.55
N SER A 119 -14.84 -48.32 -2.51
CA SER A 119 -14.12 -47.11 -2.04
C SER A 119 -13.81 -47.17 -0.55
N GLY A 120 -12.64 -46.69 -0.15
CA GLY A 120 -12.09 -46.83 1.21
C GLY A 120 -12.82 -46.06 2.32
N SER A 121 -14.02 -45.54 2.09
CA SER A 121 -14.85 -44.83 3.07
C SER A 121 -16.29 -45.32 3.01
N LEU A 122 -16.86 -45.74 4.14
CA LEU A 122 -18.27 -46.11 4.23
C LEU A 122 -19.17 -44.88 3.98
N PRO A 123 -20.29 -45.02 3.26
CA PRO A 123 -21.25 -43.95 3.10
C PRO A 123 -21.95 -43.61 4.43
N PHE A 124 -22.36 -42.35 4.59
CA PHE A 124 -23.21 -41.88 5.70
C PHE A 124 -24.69 -42.13 5.41
N SER A 125 -25.49 -42.42 6.44
CA SER A 125 -26.95 -42.56 6.29
C SER A 125 -27.61 -41.21 5.99
N GLU A 126 -28.81 -41.21 5.42
CA GLU A 126 -29.57 -39.98 5.17
C GLU A 126 -29.76 -39.16 6.46
N ASN A 127 -30.05 -39.82 7.57
CA ASN A 127 -30.15 -39.19 8.89
C ASN A 127 -28.81 -38.64 9.40
N ALA A 128 -27.68 -39.26 9.05
CA ALA A 128 -26.35 -38.75 9.42
C ALA A 128 -25.95 -37.52 8.58
N ARG A 129 -26.35 -37.45 7.32
CA ARG A 129 -26.17 -36.25 6.48
C ARG A 129 -27.01 -35.09 7.02
N LEU A 130 -28.30 -35.34 7.28
CA LEU A 130 -29.20 -34.35 7.87
C LEU A 130 -28.70 -33.85 9.24
N LEU A 131 -28.04 -34.69 10.02
CA LEU A 131 -27.39 -34.30 11.28
C LEU A 131 -26.28 -33.26 11.05
N PHE A 132 -25.44 -33.45 10.03
CA PHE A 132 -24.36 -32.51 9.72
C PHE A 132 -24.90 -31.17 9.24
N ASP A 133 -25.91 -31.18 8.38
CA ASP A 133 -26.56 -29.97 7.88
C ASP A 133 -27.20 -29.18 9.03
N THR A 134 -27.97 -29.87 9.89
CA THR A 134 -28.60 -29.26 11.08
C THR A 134 -27.58 -28.67 12.05
N ALA A 135 -26.45 -29.35 12.27
CA ALA A 135 -25.39 -28.86 13.14
C ALA A 135 -24.69 -27.61 12.57
N ASN A 136 -24.60 -27.50 11.25
CA ASN A 136 -24.01 -26.37 10.55
C ASN A 136 -24.97 -25.15 10.47
N GLU A 137 -26.28 -25.39 10.44
CA GLU A 137 -27.32 -24.35 10.56
C GLU A 137 -27.39 -23.76 11.98
N GLY A 138 -27.15 -24.57 13.01
CA GLY A 138 -27.25 -24.17 14.41
C GLY A 138 -26.11 -23.29 14.93
N THR A 139 -25.01 -23.17 14.18
CA THR A 139 -23.87 -22.30 14.53
C THR A 139 -24.09 -20.87 14.05
N VAL A 140 -24.05 -19.90 14.97
CA VAL A 140 -24.18 -18.47 14.67
C VAL A 140 -22.80 -17.86 14.44
N GLY A 141 -22.55 -17.33 13.22
CA GLY A 141 -21.29 -16.67 12.85
C GLY A 141 -20.19 -17.63 12.33
N ASN A 142 -18.92 -17.21 12.47
CA ASN A 142 -17.74 -17.99 12.05
C ASN A 142 -17.30 -19.07 13.06
N THR A 143 -18.22 -19.61 13.86
CA THR A 143 -17.90 -20.66 14.83
C THR A 143 -17.90 -22.04 14.16
N GLU A 144 -16.82 -22.80 14.37
CA GLU A 144 -16.69 -24.18 13.87
C GLU A 144 -17.63 -25.16 14.60
N VAL A 145 -18.16 -26.15 13.88
CA VAL A 145 -19.06 -27.20 14.39
C VAL A 145 -18.28 -28.23 15.21
N GLY A 146 -18.49 -28.26 16.53
CA GLY A 146 -17.89 -29.24 17.45
C GLY A 146 -18.78 -30.41 17.84
N CYS A 147 -18.29 -31.28 18.73
CA CYS A 147 -19.04 -32.44 19.22
C CYS A 147 -20.33 -32.03 19.98
N GLU A 148 -20.33 -30.88 20.65
CA GLU A 148 -21.51 -30.36 21.32
C GLU A 148 -22.61 -29.93 20.34
N GLN A 149 -22.25 -29.29 19.22
CA GLN A 149 -23.23 -28.91 18.19
C GLN A 149 -23.85 -30.13 17.50
N LEU A 150 -23.06 -31.18 17.27
CA LEU A 150 -23.57 -32.47 16.82
C LEU A 150 -24.57 -33.09 17.81
N LEU A 151 -24.35 -32.94 19.12
CA LEU A 151 -25.31 -33.43 20.12
C LEU A 151 -26.57 -32.56 20.22
N LEU A 152 -26.43 -31.25 20.06
CA LEU A 152 -27.56 -30.33 20.06
C LEU A 152 -28.46 -30.55 18.82
N ALA A 153 -27.85 -30.80 17.66
CA ALA A 153 -28.57 -31.10 16.42
C ALA A 153 -29.40 -32.38 16.51
N LEU A 154 -28.98 -33.39 17.28
CA LEU A 154 -29.79 -34.60 17.53
C LEU A 154 -31.09 -34.32 18.30
N GLY A 155 -31.22 -33.15 18.92
CA GLY A 155 -32.43 -32.68 19.59
C GLY A 155 -33.43 -31.95 18.69
N ASP A 156 -33.14 -31.78 17.40
CA ASP A 156 -34.06 -31.19 16.41
C ASP A 156 -35.19 -32.18 16.05
N ASP A 157 -36.41 -31.66 15.92
CA ASP A 157 -37.61 -32.43 15.58
C ASP A 157 -37.47 -33.16 14.23
N ARG A 158 -36.69 -32.61 13.29
CA ARG A 158 -36.36 -33.24 12.00
C ARG A 158 -35.63 -34.58 12.16
N LEU A 159 -34.88 -34.74 13.25
CA LEU A 159 -34.06 -35.92 13.54
C LEU A 159 -34.68 -36.84 14.59
N ALA A 160 -35.89 -36.55 15.09
CA ALA A 160 -36.57 -37.31 16.14
C ALA A 160 -36.75 -38.80 15.80
N GLN A 161 -36.83 -39.14 14.51
CA GLN A 161 -36.96 -40.53 14.04
C GLN A 161 -35.63 -41.26 13.86
N SER A 162 -34.49 -40.56 13.98
CA SER A 162 -33.15 -41.13 13.83
C SER A 162 -32.79 -42.09 14.97
N GLY A 163 -31.91 -43.07 14.70
CA GLY A 163 -31.49 -44.06 15.68
C GLY A 163 -30.82 -43.44 16.91
N GLY A 164 -29.96 -42.44 16.69
CA GLY A 164 -29.33 -41.64 17.75
C GLY A 164 -30.33 -40.87 18.62
N ALA A 165 -31.31 -40.20 18.03
CA ALA A 165 -32.33 -39.46 18.80
C ALA A 165 -33.26 -40.41 19.60
N LYS A 166 -33.67 -41.53 19.01
CA LYS A 166 -34.48 -42.56 19.70
C LYS A 166 -33.75 -43.18 20.89
N MET A 167 -32.44 -43.39 20.75
CA MET A 167 -31.62 -43.88 21.85
C MET A 167 -31.55 -42.89 23.01
N LEU A 168 -31.32 -41.60 22.71
CA LEU A 168 -31.29 -40.55 23.72
C LEU A 168 -32.66 -40.38 24.39
N ALA A 169 -33.75 -40.40 23.60
CA ALA A 169 -35.11 -40.35 24.11
C ALA A 169 -35.45 -41.55 25.01
N GLY A 170 -35.02 -42.77 24.65
CA GLY A 170 -35.18 -43.98 25.47
C GLY A 170 -34.42 -43.93 26.81
N LEU A 171 -33.45 -43.04 26.93
CA LEU A 171 -32.69 -42.76 28.17
C LEU A 171 -33.20 -41.49 28.89
N GLY A 172 -34.33 -40.92 28.46
CA GLY A 172 -34.95 -39.75 29.09
C GLY A 172 -34.37 -38.39 28.66
N LEU A 173 -33.59 -38.35 27.57
CA LEU A 173 -32.99 -37.12 27.04
C LEU A 173 -33.77 -36.60 25.83
N SER A 174 -34.63 -35.61 26.06
CA SER A 174 -35.30 -34.83 25.01
C SER A 174 -34.41 -33.66 24.52
N GLY A 175 -34.78 -33.01 23.41
CA GLY A 175 -34.00 -31.90 22.82
C GLY A 175 -33.75 -30.71 23.77
N SER A 176 -34.68 -30.41 24.68
CA SER A 176 -34.49 -29.40 25.73
C SER A 176 -33.56 -29.88 26.84
N ALA A 177 -33.69 -31.13 27.28
CA ALA A 177 -32.81 -31.74 28.28
C ALA A 177 -31.36 -31.90 27.79
N LEU A 178 -31.15 -32.10 26.48
CA LEU A 178 -29.82 -32.13 25.85
C LEU A 178 -29.17 -30.74 25.85
N ARG A 179 -29.93 -29.68 25.54
CA ARG A 179 -29.45 -28.29 25.63
C ARG A 179 -29.03 -27.93 27.05
N GLU A 180 -29.84 -28.30 28.04
CA GLU A 180 -29.53 -28.10 29.45
C GLU A 180 -28.26 -28.87 29.85
N ALA A 181 -28.14 -30.15 29.47
CA ALA A 181 -26.97 -30.98 29.79
C ALA A 181 -25.67 -30.45 29.17
N VAL A 182 -25.71 -29.94 27.94
CA VAL A 182 -24.55 -29.34 27.26
C VAL A 182 -24.18 -28.01 27.92
N SER A 183 -25.16 -27.16 28.25
CA SER A 183 -24.93 -25.89 28.95
C SER A 183 -24.33 -26.11 30.34
N GLU A 184 -24.86 -27.07 31.09
CA GLU A 184 -24.36 -27.45 32.43
C GLU A 184 -22.94 -28.04 32.36
N ALA A 185 -22.64 -28.84 31.33
CA ALA A 185 -21.31 -29.40 31.10
C ALA A 185 -20.29 -28.34 30.65
N ALA A 186 -20.73 -27.30 29.92
CA ALA A 186 -19.89 -26.16 29.56
C ALA A 186 -19.63 -25.24 30.78
N SER A 187 -20.59 -25.16 31.71
CA SER A 187 -20.51 -24.33 32.92
C SER A 187 -19.80 -25.02 34.09
N ALA A 188 -19.50 -26.32 33.98
CA ALA A 188 -18.84 -27.07 35.05
C ALA A 188 -17.33 -26.76 35.12
N PRO A 189 -16.76 -26.46 36.31
CA PRO A 189 -15.33 -26.25 36.45
C PRO A 189 -14.57 -27.55 36.12
N ARG A 190 -13.48 -27.42 35.34
CA ARG A 190 -12.62 -28.51 34.86
C ARG A 190 -12.15 -29.37 36.05
N ALA A 191 -12.77 -30.54 36.22
CA ALA A 191 -12.48 -31.48 37.29
C ALA A 191 -11.13 -32.19 37.04
N GLY A 192 -10.05 -31.50 37.39
CA GLY A 192 -8.68 -32.04 37.45
C GLY A 192 -7.83 -31.42 38.56
N ALA A 193 -8.24 -30.28 39.13
CA ALA A 193 -7.43 -29.51 40.09
C ALA A 193 -8.09 -29.32 41.47
N GLN A 194 -8.99 -30.22 41.88
CA GLN A 194 -9.88 -29.95 43.03
C GLN A 194 -9.87 -31.02 44.14
N ARG A 195 -8.88 -31.92 44.20
CA ARG A 195 -8.76 -32.89 45.30
C ARG A 195 -7.76 -32.52 46.41
N GLU A 196 -7.02 -31.42 46.27
CA GLU A 196 -6.15 -30.90 47.35
C GLU A 196 -6.70 -29.65 48.06
N ARG A 197 -7.74 -29.00 47.52
CA ARG A 197 -8.32 -27.77 48.12
C ARG A 197 -9.48 -28.01 49.10
N GLN A 198 -9.88 -29.25 49.36
CA GLN A 198 -11.10 -29.54 50.13
C GLN A 198 -10.90 -29.83 51.63
N LEU A 199 -9.75 -29.44 52.19
CA LEU A 199 -9.47 -29.47 53.64
C LEU A 199 -9.24 -28.09 54.27
N ALA A 200 -9.30 -27.01 53.49
CA ALA A 200 -9.00 -25.66 53.96
C ALA A 200 -10.09 -24.65 53.56
N ALA A 201 -11.35 -24.89 53.94
CA ALA A 201 -12.39 -23.85 53.90
C ALA A 201 -13.60 -24.26 54.75
N VAL A 202 -13.42 -24.30 56.08
CA VAL A 202 -14.51 -24.04 57.02
C VAL A 202 -14.04 -22.88 57.89
N GLY A 203 -14.50 -21.68 57.59
CA GLY A 203 -14.34 -20.52 58.46
C GLY A 203 -14.05 -19.21 57.72
N ALA A 204 -14.97 -18.28 57.91
CA ALA A 204 -14.82 -16.82 57.91
C ALA A 204 -15.02 -16.03 56.59
N ASP A 205 -16.18 -15.36 56.61
CA ASP A 205 -16.46 -13.96 56.33
C ASP A 205 -16.35 -13.34 54.93
N GLU A 206 -17.46 -12.67 54.60
CA GLU A 206 -17.67 -11.77 53.49
C GLU A 206 -16.75 -10.54 53.57
N SER A 207 -15.85 -10.42 52.60
CA SER A 207 -15.34 -9.12 52.16
C SER A 207 -15.20 -9.13 50.65
N SER A 208 -15.84 -8.16 50.01
CA SER A 208 -15.76 -7.82 48.59
C SER A 208 -14.33 -7.87 48.04
N GLY A 209 -14.03 -8.87 47.21
CA GLY A 209 -12.77 -8.99 46.49
C GLY A 209 -12.90 -8.46 45.06
N GLU A 210 -12.07 -7.48 44.72
CA GLU A 210 -11.65 -7.20 43.35
C GLU A 210 -11.25 -8.52 42.67
N SER A 211 -11.76 -8.78 41.48
CA SER A 211 -11.29 -9.90 40.66
C SER A 211 -9.81 -9.70 40.35
N ASP A 212 -8.96 -10.60 40.85
CA ASP A 212 -7.52 -10.63 40.55
C ASP A 212 -7.31 -10.85 39.05
N MET A 213 -6.85 -9.80 38.36
CA MET A 213 -6.42 -9.85 36.97
C MET A 213 -5.10 -10.63 36.91
N THR A 214 -5.04 -11.67 36.08
CA THR A 214 -3.86 -12.57 35.97
C THR A 214 -2.99 -12.19 34.76
N LEU A 215 -1.68 -12.50 34.82
CA LEU A 215 -0.74 -12.26 33.72
C LEU A 215 -1.25 -12.77 32.37
N ASP A 216 -1.95 -13.91 32.37
CA ASP A 216 -2.47 -14.56 31.16
C ASP A 216 -3.64 -13.77 30.50
N GLU A 217 -4.26 -12.81 31.20
CA GLU A 217 -5.30 -11.93 30.64
C GLU A 217 -4.71 -10.71 29.91
N VAL A 218 -3.50 -10.30 30.29
CA VAL A 218 -2.87 -9.03 29.87
C VAL A 218 -1.66 -9.27 28.96
N ALA A 219 -1.10 -10.47 28.99
CA ALA A 219 0.06 -10.86 28.22
C ALA A 219 -0.20 -12.16 27.46
N THR A 220 0.43 -12.28 26.29
CA THR A 220 0.36 -13.47 25.43
C THR A 220 1.63 -14.29 25.58
N ASP A 221 1.52 -15.59 25.90
CA ASP A 221 2.68 -16.50 25.98
C ASP A 221 3.15 -16.90 24.57
N LEU A 222 4.22 -16.25 24.10
CA LEU A 222 4.84 -16.55 22.81
C LEU A 222 5.50 -17.94 22.80
N THR A 223 5.94 -18.44 23.94
CA THR A 223 6.58 -19.77 24.03
C THR A 223 5.56 -20.87 23.88
N GLN A 224 4.37 -20.69 24.44
CA GLN A 224 3.24 -21.61 24.24
C GLN A 224 2.75 -21.58 22.79
N MET A 225 2.61 -20.39 22.18
CA MET A 225 2.28 -20.28 20.75
C MET A 225 3.32 -20.95 19.85
N ALA A 226 4.61 -20.88 20.21
CA ALA A 226 5.66 -21.59 19.50
C ALA A 226 5.53 -23.12 19.61
N LEU A 227 5.20 -23.63 20.81
CA LEU A 227 4.95 -25.07 21.04
C LEU A 227 3.73 -25.57 20.26
N ASP A 228 2.70 -24.73 20.14
CA ASP A 228 1.47 -25.02 19.40
C ASP A 228 1.65 -24.86 17.87
N GLY A 229 2.80 -24.34 17.42
CA GLY A 229 3.12 -24.14 16.00
C GLY A 229 2.33 -23.01 15.34
N LEU A 230 1.91 -22.01 16.14
CA LEU A 230 1.12 -20.87 15.69
C LEU A 230 1.96 -19.67 15.25
N LEU A 231 3.25 -19.63 15.59
CA LEU A 231 4.16 -18.55 15.20
C LEU A 231 4.75 -18.77 13.80
N ASP A 232 4.93 -17.67 13.08
CA ASP A 232 5.56 -17.68 11.77
C ASP A 232 7.06 -18.02 11.83
N PRO A 233 7.60 -18.68 10.79
CA PRO A 233 9.02 -19.00 10.75
C PRO A 233 9.87 -17.74 10.57
N VAL A 234 10.90 -17.61 11.40
CA VAL A 234 11.81 -16.47 11.37
C VAL A 234 13.06 -16.79 10.56
N VAL A 235 13.28 -16.05 9.48
CA VAL A 235 14.40 -16.22 8.54
C VAL A 235 15.37 -15.04 8.66
N GLY A 236 16.68 -15.31 8.52
CA GLY A 236 17.71 -14.26 8.41
C GLY A 236 18.11 -13.51 9.69
N ARG A 237 17.39 -13.65 10.82
CA ARG A 237 17.63 -12.88 12.06
C ARG A 237 18.45 -13.59 13.14
N GLN A 238 19.44 -14.38 12.73
CA GLN A 238 20.17 -15.27 13.63
C GLN A 238 21.13 -14.52 14.56
N GLU A 239 21.80 -13.49 14.05
CA GLU A 239 22.76 -12.69 14.81
C GLU A 239 22.08 -11.89 15.93
N GLU A 240 20.91 -11.30 15.64
CA GLU A 240 20.12 -10.56 16.62
C GLU A 240 19.60 -11.49 17.72
N MET A 241 19.08 -12.67 17.36
CA MET A 241 18.65 -13.69 18.33
C MET A 241 19.81 -14.14 19.22
N ASP A 242 20.97 -14.46 18.65
CA ASP A 242 22.16 -14.87 19.39
C ASP A 242 22.63 -13.75 20.33
N ARG A 243 22.54 -12.50 19.88
CA ARG A 243 22.87 -11.33 20.70
C ARG A 243 21.91 -11.18 21.88
N ILE A 244 20.60 -11.38 21.70
CA ILE A 244 19.63 -11.35 22.79
C ILE A 244 19.94 -12.47 23.80
N ILE A 245 20.19 -13.70 23.34
CA ILE A 245 20.55 -14.84 24.20
C ILE A 245 21.79 -14.51 25.05
N GLN A 246 22.83 -13.92 24.44
CA GLN A 246 24.02 -13.49 25.16
C GLN A 246 23.72 -12.44 26.24
N ILE A 247 22.81 -11.50 25.97
CA ILE A 247 22.40 -10.46 26.92
C ILE A 247 21.62 -11.07 28.09
N LEU A 248 20.63 -11.93 27.81
CA LEU A 248 19.79 -12.57 28.83
C LEU A 248 20.59 -13.46 29.80
N LEU A 249 21.72 -14.03 29.36
CA LEU A 249 22.60 -14.84 30.20
C LEU A 249 23.50 -14.03 31.16
N ARG A 250 23.52 -12.71 31.06
CA ARG A 250 24.34 -11.85 31.92
C ARG A 250 23.77 -11.77 33.32
N LYS A 251 24.65 -11.61 34.33
CA LYS A 251 24.25 -11.35 35.72
C LYS A 251 23.78 -9.91 35.96
N ARG A 252 24.27 -8.95 35.16
CA ARG A 252 23.94 -7.53 35.19
C ARG A 252 23.83 -7.00 33.77
N LYS A 253 22.94 -6.05 33.53
CA LYS A 253 22.57 -5.56 32.18
C LYS A 253 22.02 -6.70 31.32
N ASN A 254 21.06 -7.42 31.87
CA ASN A 254 20.43 -8.60 31.29
C ASN A 254 19.11 -8.28 30.58
N ASN A 255 18.87 -7.01 30.27
CA ASN A 255 17.72 -6.55 29.49
C ASN A 255 18.19 -6.14 28.10
N ALA A 256 17.49 -6.59 27.06
CA ALA A 256 17.79 -6.25 25.68
C ALA A 256 16.81 -5.17 25.18
N CYS A 257 17.29 -4.27 24.34
CA CYS A 257 16.44 -3.32 23.64
C CYS A 257 16.76 -3.39 22.14
N LEU A 258 15.78 -3.84 21.36
CA LEU A 258 15.81 -3.91 19.90
C LEU A 258 15.55 -2.51 19.35
N VAL A 259 16.54 -1.98 18.65
CA VAL A 259 16.54 -0.61 18.13
C VAL A 259 16.69 -0.66 16.61
N GLY A 260 15.68 -0.14 15.91
CA GLY A 260 15.67 -0.10 14.44
C GLY A 260 14.46 0.68 13.92
N PRO A 261 14.36 0.90 12.60
CA PRO A 261 13.14 1.47 12.00
C PRO A 261 11.88 0.61 12.30
N PRO A 262 10.66 1.15 12.17
CA PRO A 262 9.44 0.34 12.21
C PRO A 262 9.38 -0.60 10.98
N GLY A 263 8.72 -1.76 11.13
CA GLY A 263 8.55 -2.71 10.03
C GLY A 263 9.74 -3.62 9.71
N VAL A 264 10.92 -3.43 10.32
CA VAL A 264 12.09 -4.30 10.04
C VAL A 264 12.01 -5.71 10.64
N GLY A 265 10.93 -6.03 11.35
CA GLY A 265 10.72 -7.34 11.99
C GLY A 265 11.27 -7.47 13.41
N LYS A 266 11.21 -6.40 14.24
CA LYS A 266 11.66 -6.44 15.65
C LYS A 266 10.90 -7.49 16.49
N THR A 267 9.58 -7.55 16.33
CA THR A 267 8.72 -8.55 16.97
C THR A 267 9.05 -9.96 16.50
N ALA A 268 9.29 -10.14 15.19
CA ALA A 268 9.72 -11.42 14.62
C ALA A 268 11.02 -11.94 15.24
N VAL A 269 11.98 -11.08 15.61
CA VAL A 269 13.20 -11.54 16.33
C VAL A 269 12.86 -12.20 17.68
N VAL A 270 11.85 -11.67 18.38
CA VAL A 270 11.42 -12.18 19.69
C VAL A 270 10.59 -13.46 19.56
N GLU A 271 9.71 -13.52 18.56
CA GLU A 271 9.01 -14.75 18.19
C GLU A 271 9.98 -15.87 17.82
N GLY A 272 11.03 -15.54 17.06
CA GLY A 272 12.11 -16.46 16.71
C GLY A 272 12.89 -16.96 17.92
N LEU A 273 13.10 -16.09 18.92
CA LEU A 273 13.67 -16.50 20.20
C LEU A 273 12.75 -17.48 20.95
N ALA A 274 11.43 -17.23 20.97
CA ALA A 274 10.46 -18.12 21.59
C ALA A 274 10.44 -19.50 20.92
N ILE A 275 10.49 -19.55 19.58
CA ILE A 275 10.65 -20.79 18.81
C ILE A 275 11.91 -21.55 19.22
N ARG A 276 13.06 -20.87 19.31
CA ARG A 276 14.31 -21.52 19.73
C ARG A 276 14.25 -22.05 21.16
N ILE A 277 13.56 -21.37 22.07
CA ILE A 277 13.38 -21.83 23.45
C ILE A 277 12.48 -23.07 23.47
N ALA A 278 11.37 -23.06 22.74
CA ALA A 278 10.44 -24.18 22.61
C ALA A 278 11.12 -25.44 22.01
N GLU A 279 11.98 -25.25 21.00
CA GLU A 279 12.79 -26.33 20.41
C GLU A 279 13.97 -26.78 21.28
N GLY A 280 14.28 -26.05 22.37
CA GLY A 280 15.42 -26.32 23.24
C GLY A 280 16.79 -26.00 22.60
N LYS A 281 16.82 -25.21 21.52
CA LYS A 281 18.03 -24.71 20.84
C LYS A 281 18.64 -23.49 21.55
N VAL A 282 18.58 -23.47 22.88
CA VAL A 282 19.13 -22.42 23.74
C VAL A 282 20.02 -23.03 24.83
N PRO A 283 20.98 -22.26 25.38
CA PRO A 283 21.81 -22.72 26.50
C PRO A 283 20.97 -23.16 27.69
N ASN A 284 21.46 -24.11 28.48
CA ASN A 284 20.69 -24.78 29.55
C ASN A 284 20.04 -23.83 30.57
N ARG A 285 20.59 -22.63 30.78
CA ARG A 285 20.01 -21.61 31.68
C ARG A 285 18.75 -20.93 31.14
N LEU A 286 18.50 -20.99 29.84
CA LEU A 286 17.32 -20.40 29.21
C LEU A 286 16.32 -21.47 28.76
N LYS A 287 16.60 -22.76 29.00
CA LYS A 287 15.67 -23.85 28.67
C LYS A 287 14.47 -23.80 29.61
N GLY A 288 13.27 -23.85 29.04
CA GLY A 288 12.02 -23.79 29.81
C GLY A 288 11.67 -22.39 30.30
N LYS A 289 12.41 -21.36 29.90
CA LYS A 289 12.06 -19.97 30.16
C LYS A 289 10.83 -19.59 29.33
N GLN A 290 9.88 -18.85 29.89
CA GLN A 290 8.69 -18.41 29.17
C GLN A 290 8.86 -16.96 28.68
N VAL A 291 8.50 -16.70 27.44
CA VAL A 291 8.49 -15.35 26.84
C VAL A 291 7.06 -14.87 26.70
N TYR A 292 6.72 -13.81 27.41
CA TYR A 292 5.39 -13.20 27.41
C TYR A 292 5.41 -11.84 26.70
N SER A 293 4.54 -11.62 25.73
CA SER A 293 4.32 -10.32 25.10
C SER A 293 3.26 -9.53 25.87
N LEU A 294 3.61 -8.34 26.36
CA LEU A 294 2.69 -7.47 27.07
C LEU A 294 1.86 -6.62 26.10
N ASP A 295 0.54 -6.69 26.19
CA ASP A 295 -0.35 -5.79 25.44
C ASP A 295 -0.71 -4.56 26.30
N LEU A 296 -0.14 -3.40 25.93
CA LEU A 296 -0.44 -2.13 26.61
C LEU A 296 -1.91 -1.70 26.42
N GLY A 297 -2.54 -2.09 25.32
CA GLY A 297 -3.95 -1.83 25.05
C GLY A 297 -4.86 -2.48 26.09
N GLN A 298 -4.58 -3.74 26.47
CA GLN A 298 -5.33 -4.45 27.51
C GLN A 298 -5.14 -3.83 28.90
N LEU A 299 -3.95 -3.32 29.19
CA LEU A 299 -3.70 -2.61 30.44
C LEU A 299 -4.50 -1.31 30.55
N VAL A 300 -4.63 -0.57 29.45
CA VAL A 300 -5.40 0.69 29.39
C VAL A 300 -6.90 0.42 29.31
N ALA A 301 -7.33 -0.67 28.65
CA ALA A 301 -8.72 -1.04 28.48
C ALA A 301 -9.45 -1.17 29.84
N GLY A 302 -10.49 -0.35 30.02
CA GLY A 302 -11.28 -0.34 31.25
C GLY A 302 -10.62 0.38 32.43
N THR A 303 -9.50 1.09 32.24
CA THR A 303 -8.99 2.06 33.22
C THR A 303 -9.56 3.44 32.91
N LYS A 304 -10.14 4.11 33.92
CA LYS A 304 -10.60 5.51 33.80
C LYS A 304 -9.56 6.50 34.30
N TYR A 305 -8.69 6.04 35.19
CA TYR A 305 -7.70 6.85 35.85
C TYR A 305 -6.31 6.25 35.69
N ARG A 306 -5.31 7.11 35.53
CA ARG A 306 -3.89 6.73 35.44
C ARG A 306 -3.41 5.83 36.59
N GLY A 307 -3.92 6.05 37.80
CA GLY A 307 -3.57 5.23 38.97
C GLY A 307 -3.98 3.77 38.83
N GLU A 308 -5.13 3.49 38.20
CA GLU A 308 -5.61 2.12 37.97
C GLU A 308 -4.71 1.37 36.99
N PHE A 309 -4.19 2.06 35.98
CA PHE A 309 -3.20 1.51 35.06
C PHE A 309 -1.88 1.18 35.77
N GLU A 310 -1.38 2.10 36.59
CA GLU A 310 -0.15 1.90 37.38
C GLU A 310 -0.29 0.71 38.35
N ASP A 311 -1.44 0.56 39.00
CA ASP A 311 -1.74 -0.56 39.89
C ASP A 311 -1.80 -1.90 39.14
N ARG A 312 -2.41 -1.94 37.95
CA ARG A 312 -2.42 -3.13 37.09
C ARG A 312 -1.02 -3.53 36.64
N LEU A 313 -0.23 -2.57 36.17
CA LEU A 313 1.15 -2.83 35.76
C LEU A 313 2.00 -3.33 36.93
N LYS A 314 1.78 -2.78 38.13
CA LYS A 314 2.45 -3.25 39.36
C LYS A 314 2.07 -4.70 39.71
N LYS A 315 0.79 -5.09 39.55
CA LYS A 315 0.33 -6.47 39.72
C LYS A 315 1.05 -7.41 38.73
N VAL A 316 1.10 -7.04 37.44
CA VAL A 316 1.82 -7.79 36.41
C VAL A 316 3.32 -7.94 36.74
N ILE A 317 3.99 -6.87 37.14
CA ILE A 317 5.42 -6.93 37.53
C ILE A 317 5.61 -7.87 38.72
N ASN A 318 4.77 -7.78 39.74
CA ASN A 318 4.87 -8.63 40.93
C ASN A 318 4.69 -10.12 40.59
N GLU A 319 3.72 -10.44 39.72
CA GLU A 319 3.47 -11.81 39.26
C GLU A 319 4.67 -12.35 38.46
N VAL A 320 5.24 -11.55 37.56
CA VAL A 320 6.43 -11.92 36.77
C VAL A 320 7.67 -12.09 37.65
N THR A 321 7.81 -11.31 38.73
CA THR A 321 8.93 -11.43 39.67
C THR A 321 8.75 -12.53 40.73
N SER A 322 7.61 -13.21 40.75
CA SER A 322 7.39 -14.31 41.70
C SER A 322 8.29 -15.50 41.37
N ASP A 323 8.90 -16.11 42.40
CA ASP A 323 9.94 -17.13 42.26
C ASP A 323 9.48 -18.44 41.55
N GLU A 324 8.19 -18.58 41.25
CA GLU A 324 7.63 -19.78 40.63
C GLU A 324 7.77 -19.84 39.10
N ARG A 325 7.98 -18.70 38.41
CA ARG A 325 8.05 -18.65 36.94
C ARG A 325 9.32 -17.94 36.43
N ASP A 326 10.16 -18.63 35.67
CA ASP A 326 11.29 -18.00 34.96
C ASP A 326 10.78 -17.33 33.67
N VAL A 327 10.33 -16.09 33.81
CA VAL A 327 9.65 -15.32 32.75
C VAL A 327 10.56 -14.25 32.16
N CYS A 328 10.45 -14.04 30.85
CA CYS A 328 11.00 -12.92 30.11
C CYS A 328 9.84 -12.10 29.54
N LEU A 329 9.77 -10.83 29.89
CA LEU A 329 8.71 -9.95 29.40
C LEU A 329 9.18 -9.26 28.11
N PHE A 330 8.38 -9.35 27.05
CA PHE A 330 8.53 -8.57 25.83
C PHE A 330 7.56 -7.39 25.88
N ILE A 331 8.10 -6.19 25.64
CA ILE A 331 7.33 -4.96 25.58
C ILE A 331 7.61 -4.34 24.22
N ASP A 332 6.63 -4.39 23.33
CA ASP A 332 6.68 -3.61 22.09
C ASP A 332 6.51 -2.12 22.41
N GLU A 333 7.16 -1.27 21.63
CA GLU A 333 7.16 0.19 21.82
C GLU A 333 7.44 0.64 23.27
N ILE A 334 8.49 0.10 23.89
CA ILE A 334 8.83 0.33 25.31
C ILE A 334 8.94 1.84 25.69
N HIS A 335 9.16 2.72 24.72
CA HIS A 335 9.20 4.17 24.94
C HIS A 335 7.85 4.73 25.42
N GLN A 336 6.70 4.09 25.12
CA GLN A 336 5.38 4.53 25.57
C GLN A 336 5.24 4.51 27.10
N ILE A 337 5.88 3.53 27.76
CA ILE A 337 5.87 3.36 29.22
C ILE A 337 6.93 4.26 29.88
N VAL A 338 7.99 4.60 29.13
CA VAL A 338 9.18 5.30 29.63
C VAL A 338 9.10 6.82 29.37
N GLY A 339 8.16 7.28 28.55
CA GLY A 339 8.07 8.64 28.05
C GLY A 339 8.08 9.71 29.15
N ALA A 340 9.25 10.32 29.33
CA ALA A 340 9.50 11.39 30.29
C ALA A 340 8.83 12.71 29.89
N GLY A 341 7.77 13.09 30.62
CA GLY A 341 7.53 14.46 31.08
C GLY A 341 7.59 15.64 30.09
N ALA A 342 7.25 15.47 28.82
CA ALA A 342 7.11 16.61 27.90
C ALA A 342 5.70 17.21 28.00
N ALA A 343 5.62 18.45 28.49
CA ALA A 343 4.40 19.23 28.62
C ALA A 343 3.75 19.49 27.25
N GLY A 344 2.79 18.66 26.89
CA GLY A 344 1.89 18.77 25.75
C GLY A 344 0.72 17.82 25.97
N ALA A 345 -0.44 18.09 25.37
CA ALA A 345 -1.73 17.48 25.72
C ALA A 345 -1.84 15.93 25.60
N ASP A 346 -0.80 15.26 25.10
CA ASP A 346 -0.66 13.80 25.02
C ASP A 346 0.48 13.30 25.94
N SER A 347 0.41 13.59 27.25
CA SER A 347 1.44 13.16 28.19
C SER A 347 1.47 11.63 28.31
N SER A 348 2.54 11.02 27.81
CA SER A 348 2.88 9.59 27.98
C SER A 348 2.76 9.15 29.44
N MET A 349 2.22 7.96 29.63
CA MET A 349 2.03 7.31 30.91
C MET A 349 3.40 6.99 31.52
N ASP A 350 3.93 7.87 32.37
CA ASP A 350 5.26 7.67 33.01
C ASP A 350 5.19 6.59 34.09
N ALA A 351 5.24 5.34 33.65
CA ALA A 351 5.36 4.13 34.46
C ALA A 351 6.81 3.66 34.61
N ALA A 352 7.79 4.44 34.12
CA ALA A 352 9.21 4.15 34.24
C ALA A 352 9.65 3.96 35.70
N ASN A 353 9.03 4.72 36.62
CA ASN A 353 9.32 4.65 38.05
C ASN A 353 8.92 3.31 38.69
N LEU A 354 7.96 2.58 38.12
CA LEU A 354 7.57 1.24 38.58
C LEU A 354 8.55 0.17 38.10
N LEU A 355 9.12 0.33 36.91
CA LEU A 355 10.04 -0.64 36.31
C LEU A 355 11.48 -0.49 36.83
N LYS A 356 11.93 0.74 37.10
CA LYS A 356 13.32 1.05 37.51
C LYS A 356 13.84 0.20 38.68
N PRO A 357 13.11 0.00 39.79
CA PRO A 357 13.60 -0.79 40.92
C PRO A 357 13.81 -2.27 40.57
N SER A 358 12.85 -2.90 39.89
CA SER A 358 12.89 -4.32 39.52
C SER A 358 13.94 -4.61 38.45
N LEU A 359 14.08 -3.70 37.47
CA LEU A 359 15.17 -3.75 36.49
C LEU A 359 16.54 -3.53 37.15
N ALA A 360 16.63 -2.74 38.22
CA ALA A 360 17.87 -2.48 38.92
C ALA A 360 18.35 -3.62 39.80
N ARG A 361 17.43 -4.33 40.44
CA ARG A 361 17.74 -5.56 41.20
C ARG A 361 18.01 -6.76 40.29
N GLY A 362 17.58 -6.69 39.03
CA GLY A 362 17.77 -7.76 38.04
C GLY A 362 16.78 -8.91 38.22
N GLU A 363 15.71 -8.68 38.99
CA GLU A 363 14.60 -9.60 39.22
C GLU A 363 13.69 -9.69 37.99
N LEU A 364 13.57 -8.58 37.26
CA LEU A 364 12.77 -8.50 36.03
C LEU A 364 13.69 -8.54 34.80
N GLN A 365 13.47 -9.50 33.91
CA GLN A 365 14.09 -9.56 32.60
C GLN A 365 13.13 -9.08 31.50
N VAL A 366 13.58 -8.08 30.75
CA VAL A 366 12.78 -7.42 29.71
C VAL A 366 13.53 -7.40 28.37
N ILE A 367 12.79 -7.71 27.31
CA ILE A 367 13.15 -7.41 25.93
C ILE A 367 12.24 -6.26 25.49
N GLY A 368 12.79 -5.08 25.24
CA GLY A 368 12.04 -3.95 24.70
C GLY A 368 12.28 -3.79 23.20
N ALA A 369 11.30 -3.29 22.45
CA ALA A 369 11.49 -2.82 21.07
C ALA A 369 11.16 -1.33 20.96
N THR A 370 11.93 -0.57 20.18
CA THR A 370 11.69 0.86 19.96
C THR A 370 12.40 1.36 18.69
N THR A 371 12.13 2.60 18.27
CA THR A 371 12.89 3.25 17.19
C THR A 371 14.19 3.88 17.68
N ALA A 372 15.13 4.15 16.76
CA ALA A 372 16.41 4.79 17.11
C ALA A 372 16.22 6.18 17.73
N ASP A 373 15.25 6.95 17.23
CA ASP A 373 14.94 8.28 17.71
C ASP A 373 14.35 8.25 19.13
N GLU A 374 13.41 7.34 19.38
CA GLU A 374 12.79 7.16 20.70
C GLU A 374 13.78 6.59 21.73
N TYR A 375 14.64 5.66 21.32
CA TYR A 375 15.71 5.14 22.17
C TYR A 375 16.59 6.29 22.68
N THR A 376 17.05 7.14 21.76
CA THR A 376 17.91 8.30 22.09
C THR A 376 17.16 9.31 22.95
N LYS A 377 15.88 9.56 22.69
CA LYS A 377 15.07 10.55 23.42
C LYS A 377 14.69 10.10 24.83
N HIS A 378 14.32 8.82 25.02
CA HIS A 378 13.66 8.36 26.25
C HIS A 378 14.49 7.38 27.07
N ILE A 379 15.32 6.53 26.45
CA ILE A 379 16.07 5.47 27.15
C ILE A 379 17.51 5.92 27.43
N GLU A 380 18.19 6.48 26.43
CA GLU A 380 19.60 6.88 26.56
C GLU A 380 19.79 8.11 27.46
N LYS A 381 18.82 9.03 27.49
CA LYS A 381 18.83 10.17 28.41
C LYS A 381 18.57 9.79 29.86
N ASP A 382 17.91 8.65 30.11
CA ASP A 382 17.64 8.19 31.47
C ASP A 382 18.80 7.32 31.98
N ALA A 383 19.62 7.90 32.86
CA ALA A 383 20.79 7.25 33.42
C ALA A 383 20.48 5.96 34.23
N ALA A 384 19.24 5.72 34.63
CA ALA A 384 18.83 4.47 35.26
C ALA A 384 18.59 3.38 34.21
N LEU A 385 17.90 3.69 33.11
CA LEU A 385 17.53 2.72 32.07
C LEU A 385 18.70 2.40 31.12
N GLU A 386 19.48 3.40 30.74
CA GLU A 386 20.71 3.24 29.92
C GLU A 386 21.68 2.21 30.57
N ARG A 387 21.74 2.21 31.91
CA ARG A 387 22.58 1.29 32.67
C ARG A 387 22.01 -0.12 32.82
N ARG A 388 20.79 -0.40 32.32
CA ARG A 388 20.09 -1.68 32.45
C ARG A 388 19.80 -2.35 31.13
N PHE A 389 19.53 -1.57 30.09
CA PHE A 389 19.33 -2.06 28.73
C PHE A 389 20.65 -2.20 27.97
N GLN A 390 20.67 -3.18 27.07
CA GLN A 390 21.70 -3.33 26.05
C GLN A 390 21.05 -3.19 24.69
N ARG A 391 21.60 -2.28 23.89
CA ARG A 391 21.15 -2.03 22.53
C ARG A 391 21.50 -3.21 21.62
N VAL A 392 20.50 -3.67 20.86
CA VAL A 392 20.62 -4.63 19.76
C VAL A 392 20.10 -3.90 18.52
N ASN A 393 20.97 -3.68 17.54
CA ASN A 393 20.58 -2.97 16.32
C ASN A 393 19.87 -3.94 15.38
N CYS A 394 18.67 -3.58 14.95
CA CYS A 394 17.93 -4.27 13.90
C CYS A 394 17.95 -3.39 12.65
N GLU A 395 18.79 -3.76 11.69
CA GLU A 395 18.87 -3.06 10.41
C GLU A 395 17.82 -3.59 9.43
N GLU A 396 17.48 -2.76 8.43
CA GLU A 396 16.65 -3.17 7.32
C GLU A 396 17.34 -4.31 6.55
N PRO A 397 16.66 -5.45 6.31
CA PRO A 397 17.25 -6.56 5.59
C PRO A 397 17.48 -6.19 4.13
N LYS A 398 18.50 -6.80 3.52
CA LYS A 398 18.77 -6.57 2.09
C LYS A 398 17.68 -7.20 1.23
N VAL A 399 17.61 -6.78 -0.04
CA VAL A 399 16.66 -7.35 -1.03
C VAL A 399 16.75 -8.87 -1.10
N ALA A 400 17.96 -9.45 -1.07
CA ALA A 400 18.14 -10.91 -1.10
C ALA A 400 17.57 -11.60 0.16
N GLU A 401 17.88 -11.07 1.35
CA GLU A 401 17.39 -11.58 2.63
C GLU A 401 15.86 -11.44 2.75
N SER A 402 15.29 -10.35 2.22
CA SER A 402 13.85 -10.12 2.22
C SER A 402 13.09 -11.10 1.32
N ILE A 403 13.70 -11.55 0.23
CA ILE A 403 13.13 -12.62 -0.61
C ILE A 403 13.09 -13.93 0.19
N GLU A 404 14.16 -14.27 0.92
CA GLU A 404 14.19 -15.46 1.77
C GLU A 404 13.13 -15.40 2.89
N VAL A 405 12.91 -14.21 3.47
CA VAL A 405 11.82 -13.99 4.45
C VAL A 405 10.46 -14.29 3.83
N LEU A 406 10.15 -13.74 2.65
CA LEU A 406 8.90 -14.01 1.96
C LEU A 406 8.75 -15.48 1.54
N GLU A 407 9.83 -16.14 1.13
CA GLU A 407 9.81 -17.58 0.84
C GLU A 407 9.50 -18.41 2.09
N GLY A 408 9.98 -17.98 3.27
CA GLY A 408 9.64 -18.57 4.56
C GLY A 408 8.16 -18.38 4.94
N LEU A 409 7.61 -17.20 4.68
CA LEU A 409 6.21 -16.85 4.98
C LEU A 409 5.21 -17.41 3.96
N ARG A 410 5.65 -17.71 2.73
CA ARG A 410 4.82 -18.20 1.64
C ARG A 410 3.81 -19.28 2.03
N PRO A 411 4.17 -20.37 2.74
CA PRO A 411 3.22 -21.43 3.08
C PRO A 411 2.07 -20.96 3.98
N ALA A 412 2.33 -20.00 4.87
CA ALA A 412 1.33 -19.44 5.76
C ALA A 412 0.31 -18.59 4.98
N TYR A 413 0.78 -17.71 4.09
CA TYR A 413 -0.09 -16.87 3.25
C TYR A 413 -0.87 -17.69 2.20
N GLU A 414 -0.26 -18.70 1.58
CA GLU A 414 -0.95 -19.62 0.66
C GLU A 414 -2.05 -20.46 1.36
N ALA A 415 -1.87 -20.76 2.65
CA ALA A 415 -2.86 -21.44 3.46
C ALA A 415 -3.98 -20.50 3.90
N HIS A 416 -3.63 -19.29 4.34
CA HIS A 416 -4.56 -18.27 4.81
C HIS A 416 -5.52 -17.81 3.71
N HIS A 417 -4.98 -17.41 2.54
CA HIS A 417 -5.78 -16.88 1.42
C HIS A 417 -6.25 -17.95 0.44
N GLY A 418 -5.82 -19.19 0.62
CA GLY A 418 -6.15 -20.28 -0.31
C GLY A 418 -5.52 -20.14 -1.71
N VAL A 419 -4.53 -19.26 -1.89
CA VAL A 419 -3.85 -18.97 -3.16
C VAL A 419 -2.56 -19.78 -3.35
N LEU A 420 -1.94 -19.66 -4.54
CA LEU A 420 -0.58 -20.10 -4.83
C LEU A 420 0.27 -18.88 -5.22
N LEU A 421 1.38 -18.67 -4.51
CA LEU A 421 2.29 -17.56 -4.77
C LEU A 421 3.38 -18.00 -5.76
N THR A 422 3.54 -17.29 -6.87
CA THR A 422 4.66 -17.56 -7.79
C THR A 422 5.98 -17.03 -7.22
N PRO A 423 7.12 -17.71 -7.46
CA PRO A 423 8.44 -17.16 -7.09
C PRO A 423 8.68 -15.77 -7.70
N GLU A 424 8.18 -15.54 -8.91
CA GLU A 424 8.25 -14.27 -9.60
C GLU A 424 7.46 -13.17 -8.87
N ALA A 425 6.30 -13.50 -8.28
CA ALA A 425 5.52 -12.56 -7.47
C ALA A 425 6.28 -12.15 -6.19
N LEU A 426 6.93 -13.08 -5.50
CA LEU A 426 7.73 -12.78 -4.31
C LEU A 426 8.91 -11.86 -4.64
N GLN A 427 9.64 -12.16 -5.72
CA GLN A 427 10.74 -11.31 -6.19
C GLN A 427 10.25 -9.93 -6.62
N ALA A 428 9.10 -9.87 -7.31
CA ALA A 428 8.48 -8.62 -7.70
C ALA A 428 8.06 -7.79 -6.48
N ALA A 429 7.46 -8.39 -5.46
CA ALA A 429 7.04 -7.69 -4.25
C ALA A 429 8.21 -7.02 -3.54
N VAL A 430 9.34 -7.70 -3.37
CA VAL A 430 10.53 -7.09 -2.76
C VAL A 430 11.12 -6.02 -3.66
N ARG A 431 11.41 -6.32 -4.93
CA ARG A 431 12.11 -5.39 -5.83
C ARG A 431 11.29 -4.14 -6.15
N LEU A 432 9.98 -4.32 -6.32
CA LEU A 432 9.08 -3.21 -6.63
C LEU A 432 8.80 -2.39 -5.36
N SER A 433 8.57 -3.00 -4.19
CA SER A 433 8.41 -2.22 -2.96
C SER A 433 9.69 -1.47 -2.56
N ASP A 434 10.86 -2.09 -2.72
CA ASP A 434 12.15 -1.43 -2.47
C ASP A 434 12.36 -0.19 -3.35
N ARG A 435 11.93 -0.28 -4.61
CA ARG A 435 12.08 0.82 -5.58
C ARG A 435 10.98 1.87 -5.48
N TYR A 436 9.75 1.45 -5.19
CA TYR A 436 8.54 2.25 -5.34
C TYR A 436 7.93 2.76 -4.01
N VAL A 437 8.28 2.15 -2.88
CA VAL A 437 7.76 2.46 -1.55
C VAL A 437 8.92 2.75 -0.61
N ASN A 438 9.24 4.05 -0.47
CA ASN A 438 10.44 4.53 0.24
C ASN A 438 10.17 5.10 1.64
N ASP A 439 8.91 5.27 2.00
CA ASP A 439 8.45 5.71 3.31
C ASP A 439 8.31 4.55 4.32
N ARG A 440 8.37 3.32 3.83
CA ARG A 440 8.35 2.08 4.60
C ARG A 440 9.63 1.27 4.38
N PHE A 441 9.93 0.38 5.31
CA PHE A 441 11.14 -0.43 5.32
C PHE A 441 10.81 -1.89 4.96
N LEU A 442 11.77 -2.60 4.37
CA LEU A 442 11.73 -4.04 4.22
C LEU A 442 11.83 -4.75 5.61
N PRO A 443 11.23 -5.93 5.78
CA PRO A 443 10.44 -6.69 4.80
C PRO A 443 8.93 -6.31 4.80
N ASP A 444 8.47 -5.53 5.78
CA ASP A 444 7.06 -5.16 6.02
C ASP A 444 6.33 -4.68 4.76
N LYS A 445 6.88 -3.71 4.02
CA LYS A 445 6.27 -3.23 2.77
C LYS A 445 6.08 -4.30 1.69
N ALA A 446 6.92 -5.33 1.67
CA ALA A 446 6.84 -6.41 0.69
C ALA A 446 5.84 -7.49 1.14
N VAL A 447 5.77 -7.75 2.45
CA VAL A 447 4.78 -8.64 3.07
C VAL A 447 3.37 -8.13 2.80
N ASP A 448 3.11 -6.84 3.07
CA ASP A 448 1.81 -6.23 2.83
C ASP A 448 1.40 -6.27 1.35
N LEU A 449 2.35 -6.04 0.42
CA LEU A 449 2.07 -6.15 -1.01
C LEU A 449 1.63 -7.55 -1.42
N ILE A 450 2.27 -8.59 -0.84
CA ILE A 450 1.89 -9.99 -1.10
C ILE A 450 0.54 -10.32 -0.48
N ASP A 451 0.26 -9.81 0.72
CA ASP A 451 -1.00 -10.02 1.41
C ASP A 451 -2.19 -9.42 0.64
N GLU A 452 -2.07 -8.17 0.21
CA GLU A 452 -3.10 -7.50 -0.57
C GLU A 452 -3.21 -8.09 -2.00
N ALA A 453 -2.09 -8.49 -2.63
CA ALA A 453 -2.12 -9.17 -3.92
C ALA A 453 -2.79 -10.55 -3.84
N SER A 454 -2.61 -11.26 -2.73
CA SER A 454 -3.27 -12.54 -2.46
C SER A 454 -4.78 -12.35 -2.28
N SER A 455 -5.17 -11.35 -1.49
CA SER A 455 -6.57 -10.97 -1.28
C SER A 455 -7.25 -10.55 -2.59
N LEU A 456 -6.54 -9.79 -3.45
CA LEU A 456 -7.03 -9.38 -4.76
C LEU A 456 -7.24 -10.58 -5.70
N ALA A 457 -6.29 -11.52 -5.73
CA ALA A 457 -6.38 -12.71 -6.56
C ALA A 457 -7.52 -13.63 -6.12
N GLN A 458 -7.73 -13.76 -4.80
CA GLN A 458 -8.86 -14.50 -4.25
C GLN A 458 -10.19 -13.86 -4.67
N TRP A 459 -10.34 -12.55 -4.42
CA TRP A 459 -11.57 -11.82 -4.75
C TRP A 459 -11.92 -11.88 -6.24
N ARG A 460 -10.92 -11.79 -7.13
CA ARG A 460 -11.12 -11.93 -8.59
C ARG A 460 -11.76 -13.27 -8.97
N ILE A 461 -11.26 -14.37 -8.41
CA ILE A 461 -11.78 -15.71 -8.72
C ILE A 461 -13.18 -15.91 -8.12
N GLU A 462 -13.44 -15.40 -6.93
CA GLU A 462 -14.78 -15.44 -6.32
C GLU A 462 -15.82 -14.73 -7.20
N MET A 463 -15.48 -13.53 -7.74
CA MET A 463 -16.36 -12.80 -8.65
C MET A 463 -16.58 -13.54 -9.99
N GLU A 464 -15.51 -14.08 -10.59
CA GLU A 464 -15.62 -14.86 -11.84
C GLU A 464 -16.50 -16.11 -11.67
N LEU A 465 -16.47 -16.74 -10.49
CA LEU A 465 -17.30 -17.90 -10.15
C LEU A 465 -18.78 -17.54 -9.99
N GLU A 466 -19.08 -16.41 -9.37
CA GLU A 466 -20.46 -15.90 -9.26
C GLU A 466 -21.05 -15.61 -10.65
N GLU A 467 -20.26 -15.04 -11.56
CA GLU A 467 -20.67 -14.77 -12.94
C GLU A 467 -20.84 -16.06 -13.78
N ALA A 468 -20.06 -17.12 -13.49
CA ALA A 468 -20.09 -18.39 -14.20
C ALA A 468 -21.24 -19.35 -13.81
N ASN A 469 -22.19 -18.92 -12.97
CA ASN A 469 -23.44 -19.63 -12.68
C ASN A 469 -23.28 -21.07 -12.13
N ASN A 470 -22.29 -21.31 -11.25
CA ASN A 470 -22.16 -22.56 -10.46
C ASN A 470 -22.09 -23.87 -11.27
N GLN A 471 -21.77 -23.85 -12.57
CA GLN A 471 -21.62 -25.09 -13.37
C GLN A 471 -20.26 -25.77 -13.20
N VAL A 472 -19.33 -25.16 -12.45
CA VAL A 472 -18.02 -25.72 -12.14
C VAL A 472 -18.07 -26.35 -10.77
N ASP A 473 -17.79 -27.66 -10.70
CA ASP A 473 -17.68 -28.39 -9.44
C ASP A 473 -16.58 -27.74 -8.57
N PRO A 474 -16.85 -27.32 -7.32
CA PRO A 474 -15.89 -26.64 -6.43
C PRO A 474 -14.57 -27.41 -6.24
N GLY A 475 -14.57 -28.71 -6.54
CA GLY A 475 -13.46 -29.63 -6.35
C GLY A 475 -12.38 -29.65 -7.44
N GLU A 476 -12.64 -29.07 -8.62
CA GLU A 476 -11.69 -28.99 -9.75
C GLU A 476 -11.03 -27.61 -9.89
N LEU A 477 -11.40 -26.63 -9.06
CA LEU A 477 -10.83 -25.29 -9.10
C LEU A 477 -9.37 -25.31 -8.63
N SER A 478 -8.47 -24.99 -9.56
CA SER A 478 -7.09 -24.63 -9.25
C SER A 478 -7.11 -23.40 -8.35
N LYS A 479 -6.38 -23.47 -7.23
CA LYS A 479 -6.15 -22.32 -6.35
C LYS A 479 -5.74 -21.07 -7.17
N PRO A 480 -6.22 -19.86 -6.82
CA PRO A 480 -5.82 -18.63 -7.50
C PRO A 480 -4.30 -18.50 -7.53
N LEU A 481 -3.74 -18.22 -8.69
CA LEU A 481 -2.31 -17.99 -8.84
C LEU A 481 -2.03 -16.49 -8.71
N VAL A 482 -1.19 -16.11 -7.75
CA VAL A 482 -0.70 -14.74 -7.61
C VAL A 482 0.56 -14.57 -8.44
N THR A 483 0.50 -13.64 -9.38
CA THR A 483 1.58 -13.34 -10.33
C THR A 483 2.25 -12.00 -10.01
N ALA A 484 3.41 -11.74 -10.64
CA ALA A 484 4.06 -10.44 -10.54
C ALA A 484 3.16 -9.28 -11.03
N GLN A 485 2.19 -9.55 -11.92
CA GLN A 485 1.24 -8.56 -12.41
C GLN A 485 0.23 -8.16 -11.33
N ASP A 486 -0.19 -9.09 -10.48
CA ASP A 486 -1.11 -8.80 -9.37
C ASP A 486 -0.42 -7.90 -8.34
N VAL A 487 0.84 -8.19 -8.03
CA VAL A 487 1.70 -7.35 -7.16
C VAL A 487 1.87 -5.95 -7.76
N ALA A 488 2.15 -5.84 -9.05
CA ALA A 488 2.25 -4.55 -9.74
C ALA A 488 0.91 -3.78 -9.72
N THR A 489 -0.22 -4.48 -9.82
CA THR A 489 -1.56 -3.89 -9.77
C THR A 489 -1.86 -3.27 -8.41
N VAL A 490 -1.51 -3.97 -7.32
CA VAL A 490 -1.64 -3.42 -5.97
C VAL A 490 -0.72 -2.22 -5.78
N LEU A 491 0.54 -2.34 -6.16
CA LEU A 491 1.50 -1.26 -6.03
C LEU A 491 1.10 -0.02 -6.85
N ALA A 492 0.49 -0.20 -8.01
CA ALA A 492 -0.05 0.89 -8.81
C ALA A 492 -1.14 1.68 -8.06
N LYS A 493 -2.01 0.99 -7.31
CA LYS A 493 -3.01 1.63 -6.46
C LYS A 493 -2.36 2.42 -5.32
N TRP A 494 -1.32 1.89 -4.70
CA TRP A 494 -0.60 2.56 -3.60
C TRP A 494 0.20 3.79 -4.08
N SER A 495 0.95 3.62 -5.17
CA SER A 495 1.89 4.62 -5.68
C SER A 495 1.26 5.63 -6.64
N GLY A 496 0.11 5.31 -7.23
CA GLY A 496 -0.51 6.06 -8.32
C GLY A 496 0.18 5.88 -9.68
N ILE A 497 1.17 4.99 -9.79
CA ILE A 497 1.90 4.71 -11.04
C ILE A 497 1.15 3.64 -11.84
N PRO A 498 0.81 3.83 -13.12
CA PRO A 498 0.08 2.83 -13.91
C PRO A 498 0.79 1.47 -14.03
N VAL A 499 0.02 0.39 -14.06
CA VAL A 499 0.53 -1.00 -14.04
C VAL A 499 1.35 -1.31 -15.29
N GLU A 500 0.92 -0.83 -16.46
CA GLU A 500 1.64 -1.02 -17.73
C GLU A 500 3.07 -0.50 -17.63
N ARG A 501 3.26 0.54 -16.82
CA ARG A 501 4.54 1.17 -16.53
C ARG A 501 5.34 0.51 -15.41
N LEU A 502 4.79 -0.45 -14.70
CA LEU A 502 5.53 -1.31 -13.78
C LEU A 502 6.00 -2.59 -14.51
N SER A 503 5.27 -3.02 -15.54
CA SER A 503 5.53 -4.24 -16.33
C SER A 503 6.45 -4.03 -17.54
N GLU A 504 6.39 -2.89 -18.25
CA GLU A 504 7.32 -2.57 -19.33
C GLU A 504 8.74 -2.35 -18.79
N GLY A 505 9.76 -2.82 -19.51
CA GLY A 505 11.15 -2.53 -19.19
C GLY A 505 11.40 -1.02 -19.14
N GLU A 506 11.76 -0.49 -17.96
CA GLU A 506 12.11 0.93 -17.76
C GLU A 506 13.18 1.39 -18.77
N SER A 507 14.11 0.50 -19.12
CA SER A 507 15.15 0.74 -20.11
C SER A 507 14.59 1.12 -21.49
N ASP A 508 13.59 0.41 -22.01
CA ASP A 508 13.05 0.70 -23.34
C ASP A 508 12.34 2.06 -23.38
N ARG A 509 11.62 2.40 -22.31
CA ARG A 509 10.96 3.70 -22.17
C ARG A 509 11.97 4.84 -22.08
N LEU A 510 13.02 4.67 -21.29
CA LEU A 510 14.11 5.65 -21.17
C LEU A 510 14.85 5.88 -22.50
N MET A 511 14.95 4.83 -23.33
CA MET A 511 15.53 4.93 -24.68
C MET A 511 14.65 5.73 -25.63
N ARG A 512 13.32 5.60 -25.53
CA ARG A 512 12.35 6.34 -26.36
C ARG A 512 11.98 7.73 -25.83
N LEU A 513 12.31 8.04 -24.57
CA LEU A 513 11.91 9.29 -23.91
C LEU A 513 12.24 10.55 -24.73
N GLU A 514 13.41 10.60 -25.36
CA GLU A 514 13.83 11.75 -26.17
C GLU A 514 12.90 11.96 -27.38
N GLU A 515 12.64 10.90 -28.14
CA GLU A 515 11.74 10.93 -29.29
C GLU A 515 10.31 11.34 -28.88
N THR A 516 9.78 10.78 -27.79
CA THR A 516 8.44 11.11 -27.29
C THR A 516 8.33 12.58 -26.86
N LEU A 517 9.36 13.11 -26.19
CA LEU A 517 9.39 14.52 -25.79
C LEU A 517 9.48 15.45 -27.01
N GLU A 518 10.28 15.10 -28.03
CA GLU A 518 10.44 15.91 -29.25
C GLU A 518 9.16 15.99 -30.09
N GLN A 519 8.30 14.96 -30.07
CA GLN A 519 7.00 15.00 -30.75
C GLN A 519 6.07 16.08 -30.17
N ARG A 520 6.24 16.44 -28.90
CA ARG A 520 5.38 17.41 -28.20
C ARG A 520 6.06 18.76 -27.96
N ILE A 521 7.38 18.78 -27.82
CA ILE A 521 8.16 19.97 -27.52
C ILE A 521 8.91 20.44 -28.77
N ILE A 522 8.36 21.46 -29.41
CA ILE A 522 8.86 21.98 -30.68
C ILE A 522 9.98 23.00 -30.45
N GLY A 523 11.06 22.85 -31.21
CA GLY A 523 12.12 23.85 -31.33
C GLY A 523 13.14 23.89 -30.19
N GLN A 524 13.10 22.92 -29.26
CA GLN A 524 13.98 22.84 -28.09
C GLN A 524 14.77 21.52 -28.01
N SER A 525 15.08 20.88 -29.15
CA SER A 525 15.81 19.61 -29.22
C SER A 525 17.09 19.54 -28.36
N PRO A 526 17.96 20.58 -28.31
CA PRO A 526 19.14 20.52 -27.44
C PRO A 526 18.80 20.38 -25.95
N ALA A 527 17.73 21.04 -25.49
CA ALA A 527 17.26 20.95 -24.11
C ALA A 527 16.63 19.57 -23.84
N VAL A 528 15.81 19.07 -24.77
CA VAL A 528 15.19 17.73 -24.67
C VAL A 528 16.26 16.64 -24.62
N SER A 529 17.25 16.67 -25.52
CA SER A 529 18.34 15.69 -25.57
C SER A 529 19.19 15.70 -24.29
N ALA A 530 19.52 16.88 -23.76
CA ALA A 530 20.25 17.01 -22.51
C ALA A 530 19.44 16.49 -21.31
N LEU A 531 18.13 16.79 -21.25
CA LEU A 531 17.22 16.29 -20.23
C LEU A 531 17.14 14.76 -20.26
N SER A 532 16.85 14.17 -21.41
CA SER A 532 16.72 12.72 -21.55
C SER A 532 18.03 12.00 -21.21
N ARG A 533 19.19 12.59 -21.56
CA ARG A 533 20.51 12.05 -21.19
C ARG A 533 20.76 12.07 -19.69
N ALA A 534 20.38 13.15 -18.99
CA ALA A 534 20.53 13.25 -17.54
C ALA A 534 19.62 12.25 -16.81
N VAL A 535 18.35 12.13 -17.23
CA VAL A 535 17.41 11.15 -16.65
C VAL A 535 17.90 9.71 -16.87
N ARG A 536 18.39 9.38 -18.08
CA ARG A 536 19.01 8.07 -18.37
C ARG A 536 20.22 7.80 -17.46
N ARG A 537 21.08 8.80 -17.26
CA ARG A 537 22.26 8.68 -16.39
C ARG A 537 21.85 8.36 -14.95
N ALA A 538 20.84 9.06 -14.44
CA ALA A 538 20.34 8.83 -13.10
C ALA A 538 19.75 7.43 -12.89
N ARG A 539 18.94 6.96 -13.84
CA ARG A 539 18.30 5.64 -13.76
C ARG A 539 19.21 4.46 -14.11
N SER A 540 20.37 4.71 -14.70
CA SER A 540 21.37 3.66 -14.97
C SER A 540 22.07 3.12 -13.71
N GLY A 541 21.77 3.66 -12.52
CA GLY A 541 22.46 3.31 -11.27
C GLY A 541 23.86 3.92 -11.13
N LEU A 542 24.30 4.71 -12.12
CA LEU A 542 25.56 5.47 -12.07
C LEU A 542 25.46 6.72 -11.16
N ALA A 543 24.25 7.18 -10.86
CA ALA A 543 24.02 8.27 -9.92
C ALA A 543 23.78 7.72 -8.50
N GLY A 544 24.17 8.50 -7.48
CA GLY A 544 23.95 8.11 -6.08
C GLY A 544 22.45 8.05 -5.73
N SER A 545 22.03 6.96 -5.08
CA SER A 545 20.63 6.69 -4.71
C SER A 545 20.00 7.70 -3.76
N SER A 546 20.79 8.52 -3.06
CA SER A 546 20.29 9.51 -2.10
C SER A 546 19.82 10.80 -2.77
N ARG A 547 20.37 11.19 -3.92
CA ARG A 547 20.08 12.47 -4.60
C ARG A 547 18.74 12.43 -5.34
N PRO A 548 18.13 13.59 -5.66
CA PRO A 548 17.00 13.63 -6.56
C PRO A 548 17.33 12.93 -7.89
N THR A 549 16.31 12.42 -8.56
CA THR A 549 16.50 11.70 -9.84
C THR A 549 17.27 12.56 -10.83
N ALA A 550 16.91 13.83 -10.97
CA ALA A 550 17.72 14.78 -11.69
C ALA A 550 17.34 16.19 -11.25
N SER A 551 18.29 17.11 -11.35
CA SER A 551 18.11 18.52 -11.08
C SER A 551 18.47 19.36 -12.31
N PHE A 552 17.54 20.21 -12.73
CA PHE A 552 17.68 21.00 -13.94
C PHE A 552 17.48 22.48 -13.68
N PHE A 553 18.30 23.32 -14.32
CA PHE A 553 18.08 24.76 -14.38
C PHE A 553 17.66 25.16 -15.78
N PHE A 554 16.45 25.68 -15.95
CA PHE A 554 15.88 26.10 -17.23
C PHE A 554 16.04 27.61 -17.40
N ALA A 555 16.94 28.02 -18.29
CA ALA A 555 17.18 29.43 -18.62
C ALA A 555 16.58 29.78 -19.99
N GLY A 556 15.83 30.88 -20.09
CA GLY A 556 15.24 31.31 -21.36
C GLY A 556 14.22 32.44 -21.21
N PRO A 557 13.76 33.06 -22.31
CA PRO A 557 12.67 34.04 -22.26
C PRO A 557 11.33 33.40 -21.91
N THR A 558 10.32 34.21 -21.61
CA THR A 558 8.99 33.69 -21.26
C THR A 558 8.29 33.09 -22.48
N GLY A 559 7.50 32.03 -22.28
CA GLY A 559 6.64 31.47 -23.33
C GLY A 559 7.33 30.61 -24.39
N VAL A 560 8.59 30.21 -24.21
CA VAL A 560 9.32 29.31 -25.14
C VAL A 560 9.15 27.81 -24.88
N GLY A 561 8.40 27.43 -23.83
CA GLY A 561 8.11 26.03 -23.53
C GLY A 561 8.77 25.45 -22.27
N LYS A 562 9.41 26.27 -21.42
CA LYS A 562 10.02 25.83 -20.14
C LYS A 562 9.04 25.02 -19.26
N THR A 563 7.89 25.58 -18.93
CA THR A 563 6.86 24.92 -18.11
C THR A 563 6.16 23.78 -18.87
N GLU A 564 6.08 23.87 -20.20
CA GLU A 564 5.45 22.82 -21.00
C GLU A 564 6.32 21.56 -21.04
N LEU A 565 7.65 21.70 -21.13
CA LEU A 565 8.57 20.56 -21.00
C LEU A 565 8.39 19.84 -19.67
N CYS A 566 8.19 20.56 -18.55
CA CYS A 566 7.92 19.94 -17.25
C CYS A 566 6.59 19.18 -17.23
N ARG A 567 5.54 19.76 -17.84
CA ARG A 567 4.23 19.12 -17.96
C ARG A 567 4.33 17.82 -18.76
N VAL A 568 4.92 17.90 -19.95
CA VAL A 568 5.11 16.73 -20.82
C VAL A 568 6.00 15.70 -20.12
N LEU A 569 7.06 16.13 -19.43
CA LEU A 569 7.89 15.22 -18.65
C LEU A 569 7.11 14.49 -17.56
N ALA A 570 6.23 15.17 -16.82
CA ALA A 570 5.40 14.52 -15.80
C ALA A 570 4.48 13.45 -16.42
N GLU A 571 3.84 13.76 -17.54
CA GLU A 571 2.98 12.82 -18.28
C GLU A 571 3.77 11.65 -18.89
N GLU A 572 4.90 11.91 -19.55
CA GLU A 572 5.67 10.86 -20.24
C GLU A 572 6.52 10.03 -19.27
N TYR A 573 7.09 10.63 -18.22
CA TYR A 573 7.95 9.93 -17.28
C TYR A 573 7.17 9.31 -16.10
N TYR A 574 6.29 10.07 -15.45
CA TYR A 574 5.52 9.60 -14.28
C TYR A 574 4.09 9.16 -14.59
N ALA A 575 3.59 9.35 -15.81
CA ALA A 575 2.25 8.94 -16.26
C ALA A 575 1.09 9.72 -15.66
N ASP A 576 1.40 10.71 -14.85
CA ASP A 576 0.40 11.49 -14.13
C ASP A 576 0.75 12.96 -14.27
N LEU A 577 -0.16 13.71 -14.89
CA LEU A 577 -0.05 15.16 -14.94
C LEU A 577 -0.01 15.77 -13.52
N LYS A 578 -0.71 15.16 -12.56
CA LYS A 578 -0.74 15.62 -11.17
C LYS A 578 0.54 15.28 -10.39
N ALA A 579 1.49 14.56 -11.01
CA ALA A 579 2.85 14.42 -10.50
C ALA A 579 3.65 15.73 -10.64
N MET A 580 3.19 16.69 -11.44
CA MET A 580 3.81 18.02 -11.51
C MET A 580 3.42 18.86 -10.29
N VAL A 581 4.39 19.13 -9.41
CA VAL A 581 4.25 20.03 -8.26
C VAL A 581 4.86 21.38 -8.65
N ARG A 582 4.04 22.41 -8.87
CA ARG A 582 4.52 23.73 -9.28
C ARG A 582 4.42 24.73 -8.13
N LEU A 583 5.51 25.43 -7.87
CA LEU A 583 5.63 26.46 -6.84
C LEU A 583 6.16 27.74 -7.49
N ASP A 584 5.46 28.86 -7.29
CA ASP A 584 5.91 30.17 -7.74
C ASP A 584 6.83 30.79 -6.69
N MET A 585 8.10 30.98 -7.02
CA MET A 585 9.09 31.51 -6.07
C MET A 585 8.89 32.99 -5.76
N SER A 586 8.07 33.71 -6.52
CA SER A 586 7.65 35.07 -6.17
C SER A 586 6.81 35.11 -4.89
N GLU A 587 6.08 34.03 -4.55
CA GLU A 587 5.36 33.92 -3.28
C GLU A 587 6.29 33.70 -2.08
N PHE A 588 7.55 33.34 -2.36
CA PHE A 588 8.57 32.99 -1.37
C PHE A 588 9.73 33.99 -1.29
N SER A 589 9.46 35.26 -1.61
CA SER A 589 10.47 36.33 -1.59
C SER A 589 10.82 36.82 -0.17
N GLU A 590 9.95 36.61 0.81
CA GLU A 590 10.08 37.13 2.18
C GLU A 590 10.53 36.05 3.17
N PRO A 591 11.28 36.38 4.25
CA PRO A 591 11.78 35.38 5.20
C PRO A 591 10.69 34.50 5.84
N HIS A 592 9.54 35.06 6.20
CA HIS A 592 8.46 34.30 6.84
C HIS A 592 7.69 33.39 5.87
N SER A 593 7.91 33.51 4.55
CA SER A 593 7.28 32.63 3.56
C SER A 593 7.90 31.23 3.57
N VAL A 594 9.13 31.10 4.07
CA VAL A 594 9.87 29.83 4.13
C VAL A 594 9.12 28.77 4.93
N SER A 595 8.48 29.16 6.04
CA SER A 595 7.67 28.24 6.85
C SER A 595 6.43 27.71 6.12
N ARG A 596 5.91 28.43 5.10
CA ARG A 596 4.83 27.91 4.24
C ARG A 596 5.35 26.80 3.31
N LEU A 597 6.63 26.84 2.93
CA LEU A 597 7.25 25.85 2.04
C LEU A 597 7.52 24.51 2.76
N ILE A 598 8.05 24.58 3.99
CA ILE A 598 8.49 23.40 4.76
C ILE A 598 7.54 22.99 5.90
N GLY A 599 6.70 23.91 6.38
CA GLY A 599 5.86 23.74 7.57
C GLY A 599 6.31 24.67 8.71
N ALA A 600 5.35 25.14 9.51
CA ALA A 600 5.66 25.96 10.67
C ALA A 600 6.29 25.10 11.77
N PRO A 601 7.31 25.59 12.50
CA PRO A 601 7.86 24.91 13.67
C PRO A 601 6.89 24.93 14.86
N PRO A 602 7.08 24.06 15.88
CA PRO A 602 6.24 24.03 17.08
C PRO A 602 6.13 25.40 17.75
N GLY A 603 4.91 25.82 18.08
CA GLY A 603 4.63 27.09 18.74
C GLY A 603 4.37 28.30 17.82
N TYR A 604 4.37 28.11 16.50
CA TYR A 604 4.01 29.15 15.52
C TYR A 604 2.63 28.90 14.89
N VAL A 605 1.94 29.99 14.50
CA VAL A 605 0.63 29.91 13.83
C VAL A 605 0.76 29.09 12.54
N GLY A 606 -0.05 28.03 12.42
CA GLY A 606 -0.01 27.08 11.30
C GLY A 606 0.71 25.75 11.60
N TYR A 607 1.24 25.55 12.82
CA TYR A 607 1.83 24.27 13.23
C TYR A 607 0.83 23.10 13.16
N ASP A 608 -0.41 23.33 13.59
CA ASP A 608 -1.47 22.31 13.58
C ASP A 608 -2.17 22.18 12.22
N ASP A 609 -1.83 23.01 11.22
CA ASP A 609 -2.43 22.92 9.90
C ASP A 609 -1.80 21.72 9.14
N PRO A 610 -2.58 20.68 8.77
CA PRO A 610 -2.10 19.57 7.96
C PRO A 610 -1.74 19.97 6.52
N ARG A 611 -1.94 21.23 6.13
CA ARG A 611 -1.47 21.84 4.86
C ARG A 611 -0.22 22.72 5.04
N SER A 612 0.35 22.80 6.25
CA SER A 612 1.62 23.48 6.47
C SER A 612 2.75 22.70 5.79
N GLY A 613 3.55 23.37 4.94
CA GLY A 613 4.62 22.74 4.16
C GLY A 613 4.20 22.34 2.76
N GLN A 614 3.97 23.32 1.89
CA GLN A 614 3.51 23.10 0.52
C GLN A 614 4.42 22.15 -0.28
N LEU A 615 5.74 22.26 -0.10
CA LEU A 615 6.70 21.39 -0.81
C LEU A 615 6.82 20.03 -0.12
N THR A 616 7.02 20.04 1.21
CA THR A 616 7.25 18.83 2.00
C THR A 616 6.03 17.90 1.95
N GLU A 617 4.82 18.40 2.13
CA GLU A 617 3.60 17.59 2.05
C GLU A 617 3.26 17.16 0.62
N ALA A 618 3.51 17.99 -0.39
CA ALA A 618 3.27 17.60 -1.79
C ALA A 618 4.16 16.43 -2.21
N VAL A 619 5.45 16.49 -1.89
CA VAL A 619 6.40 15.42 -2.22
C VAL A 619 6.23 14.20 -1.31
N ARG A 620 5.87 14.39 -0.04
CA ARG A 620 5.54 13.27 0.84
C ARG A 620 4.33 12.48 0.35
N ARG A 621 3.28 13.16 -0.14
CA ARG A 621 2.10 12.51 -0.73
C ARG A 621 2.39 11.90 -2.11
N ARG A 622 3.31 12.49 -2.87
CA ARG A 622 3.73 12.02 -4.19
C ARG A 622 5.25 12.09 -4.36
N PRO A 623 5.98 11.05 -3.91
CA PRO A 623 7.43 11.01 -4.04
C PRO A 623 7.90 11.03 -5.50
N TYR A 624 7.10 10.44 -6.40
CA TYR A 624 7.28 10.46 -7.85
C TYR A 624 6.68 11.74 -8.42
N SER A 625 7.49 12.79 -8.50
CA SER A 625 7.01 14.09 -8.93
C SER A 625 8.05 14.90 -9.71
N VAL A 626 7.56 15.76 -10.61
CA VAL A 626 8.36 16.84 -11.20
C VAL A 626 8.09 18.09 -10.37
N VAL A 627 9.04 18.46 -9.51
CA VAL A 627 8.98 19.67 -8.69
C VAL A 627 9.49 20.85 -9.50
N VAL A 628 8.60 21.78 -9.83
CA VAL A 628 8.91 22.98 -10.62
C VAL A 628 8.93 24.20 -9.71
N LEU A 629 10.10 24.80 -9.58
CA LEU A 629 10.36 26.04 -8.86
C LEU A 629 10.45 27.17 -9.89
N ASP A 630 9.35 27.87 -10.09
CA ASP A 630 9.21 28.88 -11.13
C ASP A 630 9.80 30.23 -10.69
N GLU A 631 10.55 30.91 -11.56
CA GLU A 631 11.20 32.20 -11.27
C GLU A 631 12.10 32.20 -10.03
N ILE A 632 13.00 31.20 -9.95
CA ILE A 632 13.87 30.96 -8.79
C ILE A 632 14.73 32.17 -8.38
N GLU A 633 15.00 33.10 -9.29
CA GLU A 633 15.69 34.37 -8.98
C GLU A 633 14.91 35.31 -8.05
N LYS A 634 13.62 35.06 -7.81
CA LYS A 634 12.76 35.84 -6.91
C LYS A 634 12.70 35.28 -5.50
N ALA A 635 13.17 34.05 -5.29
CA ALA A 635 13.14 33.38 -4.00
C ALA A 635 14.02 34.09 -2.96
N HIS A 636 13.61 34.02 -1.70
CA HIS A 636 14.47 34.43 -0.59
C HIS A 636 15.71 33.53 -0.47
N SER A 637 16.83 34.07 0.01
CA SER A 637 18.09 33.34 0.17
C SER A 637 17.97 32.08 1.04
N GLU A 638 17.16 32.12 2.10
CA GLU A 638 16.88 30.96 2.96
C GLU A 638 16.19 29.80 2.22
N VAL A 639 15.36 30.10 1.21
CA VAL A 639 14.76 29.05 0.36
C VAL A 639 15.85 28.35 -0.44
N LEU A 640 16.80 29.11 -1.00
CA LEU A 640 17.93 28.54 -1.75
C LEU A 640 18.81 27.65 -0.85
N ASN A 641 19.01 28.04 0.42
CA ASN A 641 19.77 27.23 1.38
C ASN A 641 19.08 25.89 1.68
N LEU A 642 17.75 25.89 1.83
CA LEU A 642 16.98 24.64 2.01
C LEU A 642 17.05 23.75 0.76
N LEU A 643 17.01 24.36 -0.43
CA LEU A 643 17.13 23.62 -1.69
C LEU A 643 18.51 23.00 -1.87
N LEU A 644 19.58 23.55 -1.29
CA LEU A 644 20.88 22.87 -1.28
C LEU A 644 20.77 21.48 -0.63
N GLN A 645 20.13 21.38 0.54
CA GLN A 645 19.92 20.08 1.20
C GLN A 645 19.17 19.09 0.30
N VAL A 646 18.14 19.58 -0.40
CA VAL A 646 17.38 18.76 -1.37
C VAL A 646 18.25 18.30 -2.54
N LEU A 647 19.07 19.19 -3.12
CA LEU A 647 19.91 18.87 -4.28
C LEU A 647 21.12 17.97 -3.92
N GLU A 648 21.57 18.01 -2.66
CA GLU A 648 22.72 17.25 -2.16
C GLU A 648 22.34 15.88 -1.63
N ASP A 649 21.38 15.84 -0.70
CA ASP A 649 21.05 14.63 0.05
C ASP A 649 19.70 14.03 -0.36
N GLY A 650 18.96 14.71 -1.26
CA GLY A 650 17.61 14.32 -1.66
C GLY A 650 16.65 14.23 -0.49
N ARG A 651 16.88 14.99 0.59
CA ARG A 651 16.07 14.96 1.80
C ARG A 651 15.81 16.37 2.29
N LEU A 652 14.63 16.58 2.85
CA LEU A 652 14.26 17.82 3.52
C LEU A 652 13.53 17.49 4.82
N THR A 653 13.93 18.11 5.91
CA THR A 653 13.23 17.97 7.18
C THR A 653 12.19 19.07 7.31
N ASP A 654 10.94 18.68 7.59
CA ASP A 654 9.83 19.61 7.76
C ASP A 654 9.89 20.32 9.14
N GLY A 655 9.00 21.30 9.35
CA GLY A 655 8.91 22.01 10.63
C GLY A 655 8.58 21.13 11.84
N LYS A 656 8.06 19.92 11.63
CA LYS A 656 7.70 18.93 12.67
C LYS A 656 8.81 17.90 12.93
N GLY A 657 9.95 18.01 12.24
CA GLY A 657 11.07 17.07 12.36
C GLY A 657 10.91 15.80 11.52
N ARG A 658 9.91 15.72 10.64
CA ARG A 658 9.71 14.59 9.72
C ARG A 658 10.59 14.80 8.49
N THR A 659 11.28 13.76 8.06
CA THR A 659 12.16 13.83 6.88
C THR A 659 11.43 13.34 5.63
N VAL A 660 11.40 14.16 4.59
CA VAL A 660 10.81 13.87 3.28
C VAL A 660 11.92 13.55 2.28
N SER A 661 11.75 12.46 1.51
CA SER A 661 12.68 12.04 0.47
C SER A 661 12.27 12.56 -0.91
N PHE A 662 13.26 13.06 -1.65
CA PHE A 662 13.17 13.58 -3.02
C PHE A 662 13.91 12.66 -4.02
N SER A 663 14.42 11.50 -3.60
CA SER A 663 15.22 10.62 -4.47
C SER A 663 14.49 10.19 -5.76
N ASN A 664 13.16 10.16 -5.72
CA ASN A 664 12.32 9.85 -6.88
C ASN A 664 11.74 11.07 -7.59
N SER A 665 12.12 12.27 -7.20
CA SER A 665 11.62 13.51 -7.77
C SER A 665 12.63 14.09 -8.76
N ILE A 666 12.12 14.72 -9.82
CA ILE A 666 12.91 15.57 -10.73
C ILE A 666 12.70 17.01 -10.29
N ILE A 667 13.79 17.70 -9.97
CA ILE A 667 13.74 19.11 -9.56
C ILE A 667 14.04 19.98 -10.78
N VAL A 668 13.12 20.88 -11.12
CA VAL A 668 13.29 21.84 -12.20
C VAL A 668 13.18 23.25 -11.64
N MET A 669 14.21 24.04 -11.85
CA MET A 669 14.22 25.46 -11.51
C MET A 669 14.11 26.25 -12.80
N THR A 670 13.10 27.11 -12.95
CA THR A 670 13.01 27.98 -14.13
C THR A 670 13.53 29.37 -13.78
N SER A 671 14.15 30.01 -14.76
CA SER A 671 14.61 31.38 -14.63
C SER A 671 14.49 32.14 -15.94
N ASN A 672 14.18 33.43 -15.83
CA ASN A 672 14.20 34.37 -16.95
C ASN A 672 15.57 35.07 -17.09
N VAL A 673 16.55 34.74 -16.24
CA VAL A 673 17.91 35.27 -16.32
C VAL A 673 18.58 34.86 -17.65
N GLY A 674 19.27 35.81 -18.29
CA GLY A 674 19.94 35.60 -19.58
C GLY A 674 19.01 35.70 -20.81
N SER A 675 17.75 36.06 -20.62
CA SER A 675 16.77 36.15 -21.71
C SER A 675 17.08 37.24 -22.74
N GLN A 676 17.71 38.36 -22.33
CA GLN A 676 18.12 39.42 -23.27
C GLN A 676 19.22 38.93 -24.22
N GLU A 677 20.22 38.23 -23.70
CA GLU A 677 21.31 37.64 -24.48
C GLU A 677 20.79 36.57 -25.46
N ILE A 678 19.84 35.75 -25.00
CA ILE A 678 19.18 34.74 -25.84
C ILE A 678 18.39 35.38 -26.99
N LEU A 679 17.65 36.46 -26.72
CA LEU A 679 16.88 37.19 -27.75
C LEU A 679 17.80 37.94 -28.73
N GLN A 680 18.91 38.51 -28.26
CA GLN A 680 19.89 39.19 -29.12
C GLN A 680 20.58 38.21 -30.07
N GLN A 681 20.96 37.02 -29.60
CA GLN A 681 21.56 36.01 -30.47
C GLN A 681 20.60 35.42 -31.51
N ALA A 682 19.29 35.40 -31.24
CA ALA A 682 18.31 35.01 -32.25
C ALA A 682 18.33 35.93 -33.50
N SER A 683 18.93 37.12 -33.38
CA SER A 683 19.05 38.12 -34.45
C SER A 683 20.37 38.06 -35.25
N GLY A 684 21.35 37.23 -34.86
CA GLY A 684 22.61 37.07 -35.62
C GLY A 684 23.78 36.39 -34.89
N VAL A 685 24.44 35.48 -35.65
CA VAL A 685 25.76 34.80 -35.49
C VAL A 685 26.36 34.71 -34.08
N GLY A 686 26.16 33.57 -33.43
CA GLY A 686 26.95 33.10 -32.29
C GLY A 686 26.80 31.59 -32.12
N THR A 687 27.85 30.90 -31.66
CA THR A 687 27.80 29.46 -31.38
C THR A 687 27.03 29.20 -30.08
N TYR A 688 26.36 28.04 -29.96
CA TYR A 688 25.65 27.64 -28.74
C TYR A 688 26.54 27.73 -27.48
N ASP A 689 27.83 27.41 -27.61
CA ASP A 689 28.79 27.51 -26.51
C ASP A 689 29.00 28.95 -26.03
N GLN A 690 28.98 29.93 -26.93
CA GLN A 690 29.09 31.35 -26.58
C GLN A 690 27.83 31.82 -25.84
N LEU A 691 26.65 31.35 -26.28
CA LEU A 691 25.39 31.61 -25.57
C LEU A 691 25.42 31.01 -24.16
N ARG A 692 25.85 29.75 -24.04
CA ARG A 692 25.97 29.05 -22.77
C ARG A 692 26.90 29.80 -21.81
N ALA A 693 28.06 30.25 -22.28
CA ALA A 693 28.98 31.03 -21.48
C ALA A 693 28.40 32.41 -21.06
N ALA A 694 27.60 33.05 -21.92
CA ALA A 694 26.93 34.30 -21.58
C ALA A 694 25.87 34.11 -20.49
N VAL A 695 24.99 33.12 -20.66
CA VAL A 695 23.94 32.78 -19.69
C VAL A 695 24.56 32.34 -18.36
N GLN A 696 25.61 31.52 -18.39
CA GLN A 696 26.29 31.06 -17.17
C GLN A 696 26.91 32.23 -16.37
N ARG A 697 27.48 33.23 -17.04
CA ARG A 697 27.98 34.44 -16.37
C ARG A 697 26.86 35.23 -15.69
N GLN A 698 25.70 35.38 -16.34
CA GLN A 698 24.53 36.04 -15.74
C GLN A 698 24.01 35.28 -14.51
N LEU A 699 23.99 33.94 -14.58
CA LEU A 699 23.58 33.10 -13.46
C LEU A 699 24.55 33.21 -12.28
N GLN A 700 25.87 33.21 -12.53
CA GLN A 700 26.88 33.37 -11.48
C GLN A 700 26.85 34.74 -10.79
N GLN A 701 26.30 35.78 -11.43
CA GLN A 701 26.09 37.08 -10.80
C GLN A 701 24.89 37.08 -9.85
N LYS A 702 23.89 36.23 -10.10
CA LYS A 702 22.64 36.15 -9.31
C LYS A 702 22.66 35.06 -8.25
N PHE A 703 23.28 33.92 -8.53
CA PHE A 703 23.32 32.76 -7.65
C PHE A 703 24.75 32.47 -7.20
N ARG A 704 24.88 31.96 -5.98
CA ARG A 704 26.18 31.53 -5.46
C ARG A 704 26.68 30.30 -6.24
N PRO A 705 28.00 30.17 -6.47
CA PRO A 705 28.57 29.01 -7.15
C PRO A 705 28.19 27.67 -6.50
N GLU A 706 28.08 27.64 -5.17
CA GLU A 706 27.65 26.47 -4.40
C GLU A 706 26.31 25.92 -4.90
N PHE A 707 25.32 26.78 -5.13
CA PHE A 707 24.01 26.39 -5.63
C PHE A 707 24.08 25.86 -7.06
N LEU A 708 24.76 26.58 -7.96
CA LEU A 708 24.85 26.19 -9.37
C LEU A 708 25.60 24.86 -9.57
N ASN A 709 26.61 24.58 -8.73
CA ASN A 709 27.40 23.35 -8.81
C ASN A 709 26.65 22.10 -8.33
N ARG A 710 25.51 22.24 -7.65
CA ARG A 710 24.67 21.10 -7.23
C ARG A 710 23.65 20.69 -8.28
N ILE A 711 23.47 21.48 -9.32
CA ILE A 711 22.55 21.22 -10.43
C ILE A 711 23.22 20.31 -11.45
N ASP A 712 22.51 19.28 -11.89
CA ASP A 712 23.08 18.28 -12.82
C ASP A 712 23.28 18.84 -14.23
N GLU A 713 22.30 19.60 -14.75
CA GLU A 713 22.37 20.19 -16.09
C GLU A 713 21.69 21.57 -16.17
N LEU A 714 22.32 22.47 -16.92
CA LEU A 714 21.76 23.77 -17.33
C LEU A 714 21.15 23.63 -18.73
N LEU A 715 19.83 23.77 -18.83
CA LEU A 715 19.09 23.72 -20.08
C LEU A 715 18.74 25.13 -20.56
N ILE A 716 19.27 25.49 -21.73
CA ILE A 716 19.03 26.80 -22.34
C ILE A 716 17.96 26.67 -23.41
N PHE A 717 16.87 27.41 -23.24
CA PHE A 717 15.76 27.48 -24.17
C PHE A 717 15.94 28.67 -25.11
N ARG A 718 15.91 28.41 -26.40
CA ARG A 718 16.07 29.44 -27.44
C ARG A 718 14.74 30.10 -27.80
N ALA A 719 14.82 31.29 -28.38
CA ALA A 719 13.67 31.92 -29.01
C ALA A 719 13.15 31.03 -30.17
N LEU A 720 11.83 30.98 -30.30
CA LEU A 720 11.16 30.18 -31.33
C LEU A 720 11.21 30.92 -32.68
N SER A 721 11.57 30.21 -33.73
CA SER A 721 11.48 30.68 -35.11
C SER A 721 10.04 30.64 -35.62
N GLU A 722 9.75 31.39 -36.68
CA GLU A 722 8.42 31.40 -37.33
C GLU A 722 7.97 30.00 -37.77
N LYS A 723 8.90 29.17 -38.28
CA LYS A 723 8.63 27.77 -38.65
C LYS A 723 8.21 26.93 -37.44
N GLU A 724 8.89 27.10 -36.31
CA GLU A 724 8.58 26.41 -35.05
C GLU A 724 7.24 26.89 -34.48
N PHE A 725 6.93 28.19 -34.56
CA PHE A 725 5.62 28.72 -34.20
C PHE A 725 4.49 28.08 -35.02
N LYS A 726 4.67 27.93 -36.33
CA LYS A 726 3.67 27.27 -37.20
C LYS A 726 3.45 25.80 -36.82
N GLN A 727 4.51 25.08 -36.48
CA GLN A 727 4.41 23.71 -35.96
C GLN A 727 3.66 23.66 -34.63
N ILE A 728 3.92 24.60 -33.70
CA ILE A 728 3.19 24.70 -32.42
C ILE A 728 1.71 24.97 -32.66
N VAL A 729 1.36 25.87 -33.57
CA VAL A 729 -0.04 26.17 -33.91
C VAL A 729 -0.76 24.93 -34.40
N ARG A 730 -0.14 24.15 -35.29
CA ARG A 730 -0.71 22.87 -35.76
C ARG A 730 -0.92 21.88 -34.63
N LEU A 731 0.04 21.79 -33.71
CA LEU A 731 -0.07 20.90 -32.55
C LEU A 731 -1.21 21.32 -31.62
N VAL A 732 -1.35 22.62 -31.32
CA VAL A 732 -2.40 23.13 -30.44
C VAL A 732 -3.78 22.99 -31.10
N LEU A 733 -3.91 23.30 -32.40
CA LEU A 733 -5.13 23.08 -33.18
C LEU A 733 -5.50 21.60 -33.26
N GLY A 734 -4.52 20.72 -33.48
CA GLY A 734 -4.73 19.27 -33.46
C GLY A 734 -5.26 18.76 -32.12
N ASN A 735 -4.76 19.30 -31.00
CA ASN A 735 -5.26 18.98 -29.67
C ASN A 735 -6.68 19.52 -29.42
N ALA A 736 -6.98 20.73 -29.90
CA ALA A 736 -8.32 21.31 -29.85
C ALA A 736 -9.32 20.48 -30.67
N ARG A 737 -8.94 20.06 -31.88
CA ARG A 737 -9.70 19.13 -32.73
C ARG A 737 -10.03 17.83 -31.98
N LYS A 738 -9.05 17.16 -31.37
CA LYS A 738 -9.27 15.93 -30.61
C LYS A 738 -10.29 16.10 -29.50
N ARG A 739 -10.19 17.20 -28.72
CA ARG A 739 -11.17 17.51 -27.66
C ARG A 739 -12.56 17.75 -28.21
N ALA A 740 -12.69 18.49 -29.31
CA ALA A 740 -13.98 18.76 -29.93
C ALA A 740 -14.63 17.49 -30.50
N THR A 741 -13.84 16.58 -31.10
CA THR A 741 -14.33 15.28 -31.57
C THR A 741 -14.81 14.40 -30.40
N LEU A 742 -14.06 14.32 -29.30
CA LEU A 742 -14.49 13.59 -28.10
C LEU A 742 -15.78 14.17 -27.50
N ALA A 743 -15.88 15.49 -27.41
CA ALA A 743 -17.09 16.16 -26.91
C ALA A 743 -18.32 15.89 -27.80
N PHE A 744 -18.13 15.79 -29.12
CA PHE A 744 -19.17 15.38 -30.05
C PHE A 744 -19.60 13.93 -29.83
N GLU A 745 -18.65 13.01 -29.68
CA GLU A 745 -18.92 11.58 -29.42
C GLU A 745 -19.69 11.37 -28.11
N GLU A 746 -19.28 12.03 -27.03
CA GLU A 746 -20.00 11.99 -25.74
C GLU A 746 -21.44 12.52 -25.87
N ALA A 747 -21.64 13.65 -26.56
CA ALA A 747 -22.97 14.22 -26.79
C ALA A 747 -23.87 13.32 -27.65
N ALA A 748 -23.30 12.65 -28.65
CA ALA A 748 -24.02 11.67 -29.47
C ALA A 748 -24.46 10.45 -28.65
N LEU A 749 -23.59 9.95 -27.77
CA LEU A 749 -23.83 8.78 -26.92
C LEU A 749 -24.93 9.07 -25.88
N GLN A 750 -24.92 10.26 -25.27
CA GLN A 750 -25.96 10.70 -24.34
C GLN A 750 -27.33 10.91 -25.01
N SER A 751 -27.34 11.30 -26.28
CA SER A 751 -28.58 11.56 -27.03
C SER A 751 -29.15 10.34 -27.75
N GLY A 752 -28.49 9.17 -27.66
CA GLY A 752 -28.93 7.91 -28.26
C GLY A 752 -28.95 7.94 -29.80
N ARG A 753 -28.21 8.87 -30.42
CA ARG A 753 -28.20 9.05 -31.88
C ARG A 753 -27.10 8.20 -32.51
N PRO A 754 -27.36 7.52 -33.65
CA PRO A 754 -26.30 7.00 -34.48
C PRO A 754 -25.56 8.19 -35.10
N ALA A 755 -24.40 8.54 -34.55
CA ALA A 755 -23.58 9.61 -35.08
C ALA A 755 -22.51 9.03 -36.01
N GLU A 756 -22.47 9.53 -37.24
CA GLU A 756 -21.27 9.40 -38.07
C GLU A 756 -20.11 10.16 -37.41
N ALA A 757 -18.87 9.70 -37.60
CA ALA A 757 -17.70 10.36 -37.05
C ALA A 757 -17.61 11.81 -37.55
N LEU A 758 -17.36 12.75 -36.63
CA LEU A 758 -17.14 14.15 -36.97
C LEU A 758 -15.67 14.38 -37.31
N GLU A 759 -15.38 14.58 -38.60
CA GLU A 759 -14.06 14.94 -39.08
C GLU A 759 -13.91 16.47 -39.14
N LEU A 760 -13.28 17.03 -38.11
CA LEU A 760 -12.94 18.45 -38.05
C LEU A 760 -11.62 18.74 -38.77
N SER A 761 -11.59 19.74 -39.63
CA SER A 761 -10.36 20.24 -40.27
C SER A 761 -10.32 21.76 -40.26
N TRP A 762 -9.20 22.36 -40.65
CA TRP A 762 -9.03 23.81 -40.73
C TRP A 762 -8.24 24.19 -41.98
N THR A 763 -8.45 25.40 -42.49
CA THR A 763 -7.69 25.92 -43.64
C THR A 763 -6.36 26.55 -43.22
N ALA A 764 -5.46 26.74 -44.19
CA ALA A 764 -4.17 27.39 -43.94
C ALA A 764 -4.31 28.83 -43.43
N GLU A 765 -5.39 29.52 -43.82
CA GLU A 765 -5.70 30.89 -43.39
C GLU A 765 -5.98 30.96 -41.89
N VAL A 766 -6.62 29.93 -41.32
CA VAL A 766 -6.79 29.80 -39.87
C VAL A 766 -5.44 29.69 -39.16
N GLU A 767 -4.48 28.93 -39.72
CA GLU A 767 -3.12 28.84 -39.15
C GLU A 767 -2.45 30.22 -39.10
N GLU A 768 -2.54 30.99 -40.20
CA GLU A 768 -1.94 32.31 -40.31
C GLU A 768 -2.59 33.34 -39.36
N ILE A 769 -3.91 33.32 -39.19
CA ILE A 769 -4.60 34.23 -38.26
C ILE A 769 -4.26 33.90 -36.81
N VAL A 770 -4.17 32.62 -36.46
CA VAL A 770 -3.75 32.19 -35.12
C VAL A 770 -2.29 32.60 -34.86
N LEU A 771 -1.41 32.47 -35.87
CA LEU A 771 -0.02 32.94 -35.78
C LEU A 771 0.05 34.45 -35.59
N ALA A 772 -0.65 35.23 -36.41
CA ALA A 772 -0.65 36.69 -36.31
C ALA A 772 -1.23 37.19 -34.99
N SER A 773 -2.29 36.54 -34.48
CA SER A 773 -2.94 36.92 -33.22
C SER A 773 -2.20 36.44 -31.98
N GLY A 774 -1.37 35.41 -32.09
CA GLY A 774 -0.83 34.69 -30.94
C GLY A 774 0.69 34.57 -30.85
N SER A 775 1.44 34.94 -31.88
CA SER A 775 2.91 35.03 -31.82
C SER A 775 3.35 36.40 -31.30
N ASN A 776 4.15 36.42 -30.24
CA ASN A 776 4.73 37.65 -29.70
C ASN A 776 6.20 37.43 -29.36
N ALA A 777 7.07 38.31 -29.85
CA ALA A 777 8.52 38.22 -29.62
C ALA A 777 8.92 38.27 -28.13
N VAL A 778 8.11 38.91 -27.28
CA VAL A 778 8.38 39.09 -25.84
C VAL A 778 7.72 37.98 -25.00
N TYR A 779 6.49 37.60 -25.33
CA TYR A 779 5.68 36.64 -24.54
C TYR A 779 5.67 35.21 -25.10
N GLY A 780 6.39 34.96 -26.20
CA GLY A 780 6.48 33.66 -26.85
C GLY A 780 5.12 33.10 -27.29
N ALA A 781 4.93 31.79 -27.10
CA ALA A 781 3.72 31.05 -27.46
C ALA A 781 2.56 31.21 -26.47
N ARG A 782 2.72 31.99 -25.38
CA ARG A 782 1.73 32.10 -24.30
C ARG A 782 0.35 32.59 -24.78
N PRO A 783 0.23 33.54 -25.73
CA PRO A 783 -1.07 33.97 -26.26
C PRO A 783 -1.74 32.97 -27.21
N LEU A 784 -0.99 32.01 -27.79
CA LEU A 784 -1.51 31.08 -28.82
C LEU A 784 -2.71 30.27 -28.33
N ARG A 785 -2.70 29.81 -27.07
CA ARG A 785 -3.81 29.01 -26.53
C ARG A 785 -5.12 29.81 -26.50
N ARG A 786 -5.07 31.09 -26.14
CA ARG A 786 -6.24 31.98 -26.19
C ARG A 786 -6.66 32.27 -27.63
N ALA A 787 -5.71 32.41 -28.55
CA ALA A 787 -6.00 32.60 -29.96
C ALA A 787 -6.74 31.38 -30.54
N VAL A 788 -6.25 30.15 -30.27
CA VAL A 788 -6.92 28.91 -30.70
C VAL A 788 -8.29 28.74 -30.03
N GLN A 789 -8.41 29.05 -28.74
CA GLN A 789 -9.71 29.01 -28.06
C GLN A 789 -10.73 29.90 -28.78
N ARG A 790 -10.38 31.17 -29.00
CA ARG A 790 -11.26 32.15 -29.66
C ARG A 790 -11.56 31.84 -31.13
N ILE A 791 -10.56 31.39 -31.89
CA ILE A 791 -10.63 31.25 -33.36
C ILE A 791 -11.14 29.85 -33.76
N PHE A 792 -10.97 28.82 -32.92
CA PHE A 792 -11.32 27.45 -33.27
C PHE A 792 -12.30 26.84 -32.26
N GLU A 793 -11.99 26.85 -30.96
CA GLU A 793 -12.81 26.15 -29.96
C GLU A 793 -14.17 26.81 -29.76
N ASP A 794 -14.23 28.13 -29.59
CA ASP A 794 -15.47 28.85 -29.31
C ASP A 794 -16.49 28.69 -30.47
N PRO A 795 -16.13 28.88 -31.76
CA PRO A 795 -17.05 28.62 -32.87
C PRO A 795 -17.50 27.16 -32.95
N VAL A 796 -16.58 26.20 -32.78
CA VAL A 796 -16.93 24.77 -32.85
C VAL A 796 -17.86 24.39 -31.70
N ALA A 797 -17.61 24.89 -30.48
CA ALA A 797 -18.44 24.65 -29.32
C ALA A 797 -19.86 25.23 -29.50
N GLU A 798 -19.98 26.44 -30.04
CA GLU A 798 -21.29 27.06 -30.35
C GLU A 798 -22.14 26.16 -31.27
N PHE A 799 -21.53 25.60 -32.32
CA PHE A 799 -22.23 24.75 -33.28
C PHE A 799 -22.45 23.29 -32.81
N LEU A 800 -21.62 22.80 -31.89
CA LEU A 800 -21.87 21.54 -31.18
C LEU A 800 -23.07 21.68 -30.24
N VAL A 801 -23.13 22.76 -29.44
CA VAL A 801 -24.20 23.01 -28.46
C VAL A 801 -25.53 23.35 -29.13
N SER A 802 -25.52 24.16 -30.18
CA SER A 802 -26.74 24.47 -30.95
C SER A 802 -27.28 23.28 -31.76
N GLY A 803 -26.52 22.19 -31.85
CA GLY A 803 -26.89 20.98 -32.60
C GLY A 803 -26.72 21.09 -34.11
N ALA A 804 -26.15 22.18 -34.62
CA ALA A 804 -25.87 22.35 -36.05
C ALA A 804 -24.90 21.29 -36.59
N LEU A 805 -23.98 20.80 -35.75
CA LEU A 805 -23.02 19.74 -36.10
C LEU A 805 -23.49 18.32 -35.72
N SER A 806 -24.76 18.14 -35.30
CA SER A 806 -25.25 16.91 -34.66
C SER A 806 -25.34 15.65 -35.54
N GLN A 807 -25.11 15.75 -36.86
CA GLN A 807 -25.23 14.63 -37.81
C GLN A 807 -23.88 14.03 -38.23
N GLY A 808 -22.75 14.55 -37.74
CA GLY A 808 -21.42 14.04 -38.12
C GLY A 808 -21.01 14.33 -39.57
N GLY A 809 -19.83 13.86 -39.97
CA GLY A 809 -19.23 14.13 -41.28
C GLY A 809 -18.13 15.19 -41.23
N THR A 810 -17.77 15.78 -42.37
CA THR A 810 -16.63 16.71 -42.47
C THR A 810 -17.04 18.16 -42.21
N ALA A 811 -16.47 18.77 -41.18
CA ALA A 811 -16.59 20.19 -40.87
C ALA A 811 -15.22 20.87 -40.98
N THR A 812 -15.14 21.97 -41.71
CA THR A 812 -13.89 22.72 -41.93
C THR A 812 -14.01 24.12 -41.36
N VAL A 813 -13.16 24.46 -40.39
CA VAL A 813 -13.03 25.84 -39.90
C VAL A 813 -12.24 26.63 -40.93
N ASP A 814 -12.79 27.76 -41.35
CA ASP A 814 -12.27 28.57 -42.44
C ASP A 814 -12.44 30.07 -42.15
N VAL A 815 -11.91 30.91 -43.02
CA VAL A 815 -12.00 32.36 -42.95
C VAL A 815 -12.72 32.87 -44.19
N ASP A 816 -13.81 33.62 -44.00
CA ASP A 816 -14.55 34.26 -45.10
C ASP A 816 -14.72 35.76 -44.79
N GLY A 817 -14.19 36.63 -45.67
CA GLY A 817 -14.28 38.08 -45.49
C GLY A 817 -13.57 38.64 -44.25
N GLY A 818 -12.67 37.88 -43.62
CA GLY A 818 -12.04 38.25 -42.35
C GLY A 818 -12.83 37.81 -41.11
N ASP A 819 -13.89 37.03 -41.25
CA ASP A 819 -14.59 36.39 -40.14
C ASP A 819 -14.33 34.88 -40.14
N VAL A 820 -14.28 34.29 -38.94
CA VAL A 820 -14.16 32.84 -38.77
C VAL A 820 -15.51 32.18 -39.06
N VAL A 821 -15.52 31.19 -39.94
CA VAL A 821 -16.72 30.45 -40.35
C VAL A 821 -16.48 28.93 -40.30
N ILE A 822 -17.54 28.14 -40.20
CA ILE A 822 -17.46 26.67 -40.33
C ILE A 822 -18.18 26.23 -41.60
N ARG A 823 -17.45 25.62 -42.53
CA ARG A 823 -18.02 24.98 -43.72
C ARG A 823 -18.41 23.54 -43.37
N TYR A 824 -19.69 23.22 -43.47
CA TYR A 824 -20.23 21.91 -43.13
C TYR A 824 -21.32 21.51 -44.14
N ARG A 825 -21.15 20.36 -44.79
CA ARG A 825 -22.09 19.80 -45.79
C ARG A 825 -22.55 20.79 -46.88
N GLY A 826 -21.67 21.70 -47.31
CA GLY A 826 -21.96 22.70 -48.35
C GLY A 826 -22.59 24.00 -47.83
N GLU A 827 -22.90 24.07 -46.53
CA GLU A 827 -23.37 25.29 -45.86
C GLU A 827 -22.22 26.00 -45.15
N THR A 828 -22.31 27.34 -45.08
CA THR A 828 -21.35 28.17 -44.32
C THR A 828 -22.04 28.65 -43.05
N LEU A 829 -21.64 28.09 -41.91
CA LEU A 829 -22.13 28.44 -40.60
C LEU A 829 -21.30 29.61 -40.04
N ARG A 830 -21.97 30.69 -39.65
CA ARG A 830 -21.34 31.89 -39.09
C ARG A 830 -21.66 32.01 -37.60
N PRO A 831 -20.66 32.00 -36.70
CA PRO A 831 -20.89 32.07 -35.27
C PRO A 831 -21.54 33.41 -34.89
N ALA A 832 -22.42 33.43 -33.88
CA ALA A 832 -23.16 34.62 -33.46
C ALA A 832 -22.22 35.72 -32.92
N CYS A 833 -21.09 35.33 -32.33
CA CYS A 833 -19.96 36.20 -32.05
C CYS A 833 -18.89 36.02 -33.12
N ALA A 834 -19.03 36.70 -34.26
CA ALA A 834 -17.94 36.76 -35.23
C ALA A 834 -16.72 37.42 -34.56
N ALA A 835 -15.64 36.67 -34.40
CA ALA A 835 -14.35 37.24 -34.00
C ALA A 835 -13.84 38.08 -35.17
N THR A 836 -14.27 39.34 -35.26
CA THR A 836 -13.91 40.24 -36.36
C THR A 836 -12.39 40.40 -36.39
N VAL A 837 -11.78 40.00 -37.50
CA VAL A 837 -10.34 40.15 -37.71
C VAL A 837 -10.07 41.61 -38.07
N THR A 838 -9.47 42.38 -37.17
CA THR A 838 -8.95 43.69 -37.52
C THR A 838 -7.76 43.53 -38.45
N THR A 839 -7.97 43.89 -39.72
CA THR A 839 -7.03 43.81 -40.84
C THR A 839 -5.84 44.79 -40.75
N GLU A 840 -5.63 45.47 -39.62
CA GLU A 840 -4.50 46.38 -39.44
C GLU A 840 -3.15 45.66 -39.24
N ALA A 841 -3.16 44.36 -38.92
CA ALA A 841 -1.93 43.57 -38.69
C ALA A 841 -1.28 43.01 -39.99
N LEU A 842 -1.88 43.23 -41.17
CA LEU A 842 -1.43 42.64 -42.44
C LEU A 842 -0.48 43.53 -43.27
N VAL A 843 -0.09 44.72 -42.77
CA VAL A 843 0.90 45.57 -43.46
C VAL A 843 2.31 45.25 -42.94
N ILE A 844 2.98 44.29 -43.58
CA ILE A 844 4.44 44.19 -43.52
C ILE A 844 5.00 45.46 -44.18
N PRO A 845 5.76 46.33 -43.50
CA PRO A 845 6.45 47.40 -44.19
C PRO A 845 7.54 46.76 -45.04
N ARG A 846 7.33 46.74 -46.36
CA ARG A 846 8.43 46.54 -47.32
C ARG A 846 9.51 47.57 -46.97
N THR A 847 10.70 47.07 -46.71
CA THR A 847 11.95 47.81 -46.55
C THR A 847 12.03 48.94 -47.59
N GLN A 848 11.74 50.17 -47.17
CA GLN A 848 12.21 51.35 -47.88
C GLN A 848 13.65 51.62 -47.44
N GLU A 849 14.54 51.67 -48.42
CA GLU A 849 15.93 52.07 -48.28
C GLU A 849 16.04 53.40 -47.52
N VAL A 850 16.60 53.35 -46.31
CA VAL A 850 16.99 54.56 -45.59
C VAL A 850 18.33 55.02 -46.13
N LYS A 851 18.30 55.98 -47.06
CA LYS A 851 19.44 56.87 -47.30
C LYS A 851 19.75 57.65 -46.03
N LYS A 852 21.03 57.64 -45.65
CA LYS A 852 21.66 58.41 -44.58
C LYS A 852 21.09 59.84 -44.47
N ASN A 853 20.53 60.19 -43.31
CA ASN A 853 20.88 61.46 -42.64
C ASN A 853 20.39 61.50 -41.19
N ASN A 854 21.31 61.92 -40.32
CA ASN A 854 21.14 62.16 -38.89
C ASN A 854 20.04 63.20 -38.60
N LYS A 855 19.03 62.82 -37.81
CA LYS A 855 18.47 63.56 -36.66
C LYS A 855 17.26 62.80 -36.11
N VAL A 856 17.36 62.34 -34.87
CA VAL A 856 16.27 61.67 -34.12
C VAL A 856 15.38 62.74 -33.47
N PRO A 857 14.05 62.76 -33.67
CA PRO A 857 13.15 63.49 -32.78
C PRO A 857 12.71 62.61 -31.61
N SER A 858 12.62 63.19 -30.41
CA SER A 858 12.26 62.48 -29.18
C SER A 858 10.79 62.03 -29.16
N ALA A 859 10.52 60.93 -28.44
CA ALA A 859 9.22 60.27 -28.28
C ALA A 859 8.07 61.20 -27.82
N VAL A 860 8.38 62.39 -27.31
CA VAL A 860 7.42 63.40 -26.85
C VAL A 860 6.68 64.07 -28.03
N ALA A 861 7.28 64.17 -29.21
CA ALA A 861 6.64 64.79 -30.38
C ALA A 861 5.57 63.90 -31.02
N VAL A 862 5.76 62.58 -31.01
CA VAL A 862 4.79 61.60 -31.54
C VAL A 862 3.57 61.50 -30.64
N PHE A 863 3.77 61.53 -29.33
CA PHE A 863 2.69 61.47 -28.34
C PHE A 863 1.78 62.71 -28.38
N ARG A 864 2.35 63.88 -28.68
CA ARG A 864 1.60 65.15 -28.80
C ARG A 864 0.73 65.20 -30.07
N ALA A 865 1.14 64.54 -31.14
CA ALA A 865 0.35 64.45 -32.38
C ALA A 865 -0.86 63.51 -32.21
N GLN A 866 -0.71 62.40 -31.47
CA GLN A 866 -1.81 61.46 -31.19
C GLN A 866 -2.87 62.03 -30.24
N LEU A 867 -2.46 62.86 -29.27
CA LEU A 867 -3.40 63.56 -28.39
C LEU A 867 -4.21 64.64 -29.13
N LEU A 868 -3.60 65.33 -30.11
CA LEU A 868 -4.29 66.32 -30.93
C LEU A 868 -5.30 65.69 -31.92
N SER A 869 -5.04 64.48 -32.43
CA SER A 869 -6.02 63.77 -33.27
C SER A 869 -7.20 63.26 -32.46
N ALA A 870 -6.98 62.79 -31.22
CA ALA A 870 -8.05 62.38 -30.31
C ALA A 870 -8.93 63.55 -29.85
N PHE A 871 -8.36 64.76 -29.73
CA PHE A 871 -9.11 65.97 -29.38
C PHE A 871 -9.96 66.51 -30.55
N HIS A 872 -9.53 66.29 -31.79
CA HIS A 872 -10.33 66.65 -32.97
C HIS A 872 -11.51 65.69 -33.21
N ALA A 873 -11.34 64.40 -32.88
CA ALA A 873 -12.41 63.40 -33.00
C ALA A 873 -13.57 63.64 -31.99
N THR A 874 -13.28 64.24 -30.84
CA THR A 874 -14.29 64.54 -29.80
C THR A 874 -15.13 65.79 -30.07
N GLN A 875 -14.71 66.67 -30.99
CA GLN A 875 -15.50 67.84 -31.45
C GLN A 875 -16.58 67.49 -32.49
N GLN A 876 -16.54 66.29 -33.10
CA GLN A 876 -17.46 65.87 -34.17
C GLN A 876 -18.56 64.90 -33.72
N GLY A 877 -18.91 64.88 -32.43
CA GLY A 877 -20.28 64.55 -32.00
C GLY A 877 -20.81 63.13 -32.28
N GLU A 878 -19.97 62.10 -32.40
CA GLU A 878 -20.45 60.70 -32.45
C GLU A 878 -19.67 59.82 -31.46
N ALA A 879 -20.31 59.52 -30.33
CA ALA A 879 -20.29 58.25 -29.58
C ALA A 879 -20.50 58.50 -28.08
N LYS A 880 -21.67 58.11 -27.58
CA LYS A 880 -21.95 57.95 -26.15
C LYS A 880 -21.20 56.72 -25.63
N LEU A 881 -20.24 56.90 -24.75
CA LEU A 881 -19.83 55.87 -23.78
C LEU A 881 -19.51 56.55 -22.44
N ALA A 882 -20.31 56.21 -21.43
CA ALA A 882 -20.16 56.61 -20.03
C ALA A 882 -19.07 55.76 -19.33
N PRO A 883 -18.54 56.19 -18.17
CA PRO A 883 -17.12 56.06 -17.84
C PRO A 883 -16.80 54.88 -16.91
N ALA A 884 -15.70 54.19 -17.16
CA ALA A 884 -14.99 53.42 -16.15
C ALA A 884 -13.81 54.26 -15.63
N ALA A 885 -13.89 54.63 -14.36
CA ALA A 885 -12.89 55.41 -13.65
C ALA A 885 -11.54 54.67 -13.65
N ILE A 886 -10.54 55.32 -14.23
CA ILE A 886 -9.13 54.97 -14.11
C ILE A 886 -8.59 55.78 -12.93
N GLN A 887 -8.31 55.11 -11.81
CA GLN A 887 -7.35 55.60 -10.82
C GLN A 887 -6.02 54.90 -11.06
N PHE A 888 -5.02 55.68 -11.47
CA PHE A 888 -3.63 55.26 -11.55
C PHE A 888 -2.95 55.45 -10.18
N SER A 889 -2.28 54.40 -9.71
CA SER A 889 -1.02 54.45 -8.95
C SER A 889 -0.09 53.40 -9.50
#